data_AF-A0AA36I4J4-F1
#
_entry.id   AF-A0AA36I4J4-F1
#
_cell.length_a   1.000
_cell.length_b   1.000
_cell.length_c   1.000
_cell.angle_alpha   90.00
_cell.angle_beta   90.00
_cell.angle_gamma   90.00
#
_symmetry.space_group_name_H-M   'P 1'
#
loop_
_entity.id
_entity.type
_entity.pdbx_description
1 polymer ?
#
loop_
_entity_poly.entity_id
_entity_poly.type
_entity_poly.pdbx_seq_one_letter_code
_entity_poly.pdbx_strand_id
1 'polypeptide(L)'
;MSRAACSLCLLLLIVCSGLVWQLDVLPADVVAQVRFVSEPRPELGVKQGRPEPEQFQPEPKPELEEPEPEPEEPQEPGANGPEPEAEPEAEELAEPEEPKPPKKVPKPRVARKEIVQVTKDWKFFKAHQHHWKALKGLRVLDVGMGQGPIGVVALATGVQHYVGLDPAVRIHELPQARKIGQFTKAGEPVTAQFPFSGADMMAAYPEKLVLLQGTFETLRDDPALKPGAFDIATLFSVSEHLPNITEVWEGVFNVLKPGQLFLYSHHNYYSFSGHHALPKEPKKFVPNNEEHRKVAFWRHLDQSSPPFSDVTMNRIRLGDLMAITGVFFNCVWEVRRNAHDEDALKPGVFQPLQRRGFEAAELLTNRLLCACQRRPEPRQAPWLQKVWVHHPPTDGSYQPQPLPPEIQQIVSSQSFQHAPKLEKLRTKPYSEGQKSTRKGLVRTKVNLRGFRRATSIWAAASGLCQAFIGAIAIGDMVKSTLGPKGMDKILQPANTTGPNSNATVTNDGATILKSVWIDNPAARILVDISKTQDQECGDGTTSVVVLAAEMLRNAQNLVEAKMHPQVIIRGYRLALAAARERLEALAMDNGRDPTKFREDLLRIARTTLSSKLLQHEKDHFATLAVDAVLRLGGKPNLDYIQVLKKPGASLKESFLEEGFILEKRIGVGHKKVLEDCKVLVANCQMDTDKIKIYGARVKVDSLEAVAEIEQAEKDKMKTKIEKIAAHKCNVFINRQLIYNYPDQLLKDAGVMAIEHSDFDGSERLAAVLGADIVSTFDNPELTTLGSCKRIEEIMIGEDKVIKFSGCSKGEACTIVLRGSSMHVLDEAERSLHDALAVLFQTVQETRVVWGGGSMEMAMAQAVQQKLTEVGGKESVAMEQFGKALMQIPIILADNAGLDSAELVGQLRAAHAKGENSVGLEFFDGTVADMSQLGIMESFRSKMSQLCSAAEAAEMIIRVDDIIKNAPRQREG
;
A
#
# COMPACT_ATOMS: atom_id res chain seq x y z
N MET A 1 26.90 31.62 -12.52
CA MET A 1 27.34 30.44 -11.74
C MET A 1 26.94 29.12 -12.44
N SER A 2 27.42 28.81 -13.65
CA SER A 2 27.15 27.50 -14.29
C SER A 2 28.34 26.88 -15.04
N ARG A 3 29.58 27.30 -14.75
CA ARG A 3 30.79 26.64 -15.27
C ARG A 3 31.72 26.07 -14.20
N ALA A 4 31.48 26.38 -12.91
CA ALA A 4 32.22 25.78 -11.78
C ALA A 4 31.68 24.40 -11.35
N ALA A 5 30.48 24.00 -11.81
CA ALA A 5 29.87 22.72 -11.46
C ALA A 5 30.36 21.54 -12.33
N CYS A 6 31.05 21.80 -13.45
CA CYS A 6 31.44 20.75 -14.40
C CYS A 6 32.80 20.10 -14.08
N SER A 7 33.70 20.80 -13.37
CA SER A 7 35.04 20.28 -13.04
C SER A 7 35.07 19.45 -11.77
N LEU A 8 34.08 19.58 -10.88
CA LEU A 8 33.98 18.78 -9.64
C LEU A 8 33.42 17.36 -9.89
N CYS A 9 32.61 17.18 -10.94
CA CYS A 9 32.06 15.87 -11.31
C CYS A 9 33.09 14.92 -11.94
N LEU A 10 34.18 15.44 -12.51
CA LEU A 10 35.20 14.59 -13.14
C LEU A 10 36.23 14.06 -12.14
N LEU A 11 36.44 14.75 -11.01
CA LEU A 11 37.31 14.27 -9.92
C LEU A 11 36.62 13.21 -9.04
N LEU A 12 35.30 13.27 -8.89
CA LEU A 12 34.51 12.31 -8.09
C LEU A 12 34.31 10.95 -8.79
N LEU A 13 34.46 10.89 -10.12
CA LEU A 13 34.35 9.65 -10.90
C LEU A 13 35.63 8.80 -10.92
N ILE A 14 36.77 9.33 -10.48
CA ILE A 14 38.05 8.60 -10.40
C ILE A 14 38.27 7.97 -9.01
N VAL A 15 37.54 8.44 -7.99
CA VAL A 15 37.70 7.97 -6.59
C VAL A 15 36.78 6.76 -6.25
N CYS A 16 35.81 6.41 -7.11
CA CYS A 16 34.83 5.35 -6.83
C CYS A 16 35.10 3.97 -7.46
N SER A 17 36.24 3.74 -8.13
CA SER A 17 36.62 2.39 -8.57
C SER A 17 37.68 1.79 -7.65
N GLY A 18 37.25 1.19 -6.55
CA GLY A 18 38.09 0.40 -5.66
C GLY A 18 38.59 -0.87 -6.33
N LEU A 19 39.88 -0.91 -6.68
CA LEU A 19 40.67 -2.10 -6.96
C LEU A 19 42.10 -1.80 -6.51
N VAL A 20 42.46 -2.27 -5.32
CA VAL A 20 43.86 -2.32 -4.86
C VAL A 20 44.12 -3.73 -4.37
N TRP A 21 44.95 -4.49 -5.09
CA TRP A 21 45.86 -5.49 -4.52
C TRP A 21 47.12 -5.58 -5.41
N GLN A 22 48.27 -5.55 -4.74
CA GLN A 22 49.64 -5.93 -5.15
C GLN A 22 50.62 -4.91 -5.77
N LEU A 23 51.56 -4.51 -4.88
CA LEU A 23 53.04 -4.55 -4.98
C LEU A 23 53.82 -3.60 -5.90
N ASP A 24 54.62 -2.77 -5.21
CA ASP A 24 56.02 -2.35 -5.42
C ASP A 24 56.52 -1.66 -6.71
N VAL A 25 57.46 -0.73 -6.47
CA VAL A 25 58.46 -0.07 -7.34
C VAL A 25 58.19 1.42 -7.72
N LEU A 26 58.90 2.32 -6.99
CA LEU A 26 59.51 3.67 -7.25
C LEU A 26 59.39 4.38 -8.65
N PRO A 27 59.75 5.69 -8.83
CA PRO A 27 60.26 6.74 -7.91
C PRO A 27 59.61 8.16 -8.06
N ALA A 28 60.10 9.10 -7.23
CA ALA A 28 59.81 10.53 -7.18
C ALA A 28 60.14 11.30 -8.47
N ASP A 29 59.17 12.06 -9.01
CA ASP A 29 59.39 13.27 -9.82
C ASP A 29 58.06 13.90 -10.29
N VAL A 30 57.15 14.29 -9.38
CA VAL A 30 56.08 15.26 -9.74
C VAL A 30 55.66 16.06 -8.49
N VAL A 31 56.60 16.80 -7.89
CA VAL A 31 56.29 17.89 -6.96
C VAL A 31 56.93 19.16 -7.51
N ALA A 32 56.22 19.87 -8.39
CA ALA A 32 56.49 21.29 -8.64
C ALA A 32 55.34 21.95 -9.41
N GLN A 33 55.02 23.18 -8.96
CA GLN A 33 54.32 24.25 -9.68
C GLN A 33 52.81 24.44 -9.42
N VAL A 34 52.49 25.06 -8.28
CA VAL A 34 51.53 26.19 -8.24
C VAL A 34 52.09 27.25 -7.27
N ARG A 35 52.44 28.44 -7.79
CA ARG A 35 52.75 29.66 -7.02
C ARG A 35 51.71 30.75 -7.35
N PHE A 36 51.26 31.45 -6.33
CA PHE A 36 50.41 32.64 -6.34
C PHE A 36 51.13 33.88 -6.91
N VAL A 37 50.40 34.76 -7.63
CA VAL A 37 50.70 36.20 -7.76
C VAL A 37 49.39 37.01 -7.90
N SER A 38 49.38 38.18 -7.25
CA SER A 38 48.32 39.17 -7.02
C SER A 38 48.44 40.45 -7.89
N GLU A 39 47.32 41.16 -8.06
CA GLU A 39 47.11 42.61 -8.40
C GLU A 39 47.36 43.16 -9.84
N PRO A 40 46.87 44.38 -10.24
CA PRO A 40 45.73 45.23 -9.82
C PRO A 40 44.89 45.86 -11.00
N ARG A 41 43.90 46.74 -10.67
CA ARG A 41 42.93 47.47 -11.55
C ARG A 41 43.51 48.70 -12.31
N PRO A 42 42.73 49.33 -13.22
CA PRO A 42 42.58 50.79 -13.23
C PRO A 42 41.13 51.34 -13.30
N GLU A 43 40.97 52.59 -12.84
CA GLU A 43 39.77 53.45 -12.68
C GLU A 43 39.43 54.27 -13.97
N LEU A 44 38.21 54.76 -14.23
CA LEU A 44 37.61 56.09 -13.93
C LEU A 44 36.31 56.20 -14.79
N GLY A 45 35.23 56.94 -14.48
CA GLY A 45 34.99 58.02 -13.52
C GLY A 45 33.50 58.46 -13.50
N VAL A 46 33.24 59.46 -12.65
CA VAL A 46 31.96 59.89 -12.06
C VAL A 46 31.32 61.07 -12.82
N LYS A 47 29.97 61.15 -12.88
CA LYS A 47 29.21 62.42 -12.72
C LYS A 47 27.86 62.19 -12.02
N GLN A 48 27.56 63.11 -11.09
CA GLN A 48 26.39 63.16 -10.19
C GLN A 48 25.20 63.91 -10.81
N GLY A 49 23.98 63.59 -10.33
CA GLY A 49 22.78 64.42 -10.46
C GLY A 49 21.50 63.69 -9.99
N ARG A 50 20.96 64.09 -8.83
CA ARG A 50 19.65 63.67 -8.24
C ARG A 50 18.47 64.32 -9.00
N PRO A 51 17.25 63.72 -9.03
CA PRO A 51 16.27 63.91 -7.94
C PRO A 51 15.47 62.65 -7.51
N GLU A 52 14.97 62.76 -6.27
CA GLU A 52 13.87 62.11 -5.51
C GLU A 52 13.24 60.75 -5.93
N PRO A 53 12.97 59.84 -4.96
CA PRO A 53 12.12 58.66 -5.18
C PRO A 53 10.64 58.99 -4.91
N GLU A 54 9.84 59.02 -5.97
CA GLU A 54 8.38 59.03 -5.89
C GLU A 54 7.81 57.69 -5.40
N GLN A 55 6.69 57.83 -4.72
CA GLN A 55 5.95 56.81 -3.98
C GLN A 55 5.47 55.67 -4.90
N PHE A 56 5.87 54.44 -4.59
CA PHE A 56 5.24 53.24 -5.16
C PHE A 56 4.01 52.88 -4.31
N GLN A 57 2.82 53.21 -4.82
CA GLN A 57 1.55 52.66 -4.35
C GLN A 57 1.18 51.42 -5.19
N PRO A 58 0.54 50.41 -4.58
CA PRO A 58 0.22 49.13 -5.22
C PRO A 58 -1.06 49.22 -6.08
N GLU A 59 -1.00 48.70 -7.31
CA GLU A 59 -2.19 48.47 -8.14
C GLU A 59 -2.79 47.07 -7.92
N PRO A 60 -4.13 46.92 -8.08
CA PRO A 60 -4.93 45.84 -7.51
C PRO A 60 -5.06 44.58 -8.39
N LYS A 61 -5.45 43.48 -7.74
CA LYS A 61 -5.89 42.21 -8.35
C LYS A 61 -7.20 42.40 -9.15
N PRO A 62 -7.40 41.73 -10.29
CA PRO A 62 -8.72 41.62 -10.92
C PRO A 62 -9.56 40.48 -10.31
N GLU A 63 -10.82 40.82 -9.99
CA GLU A 63 -11.92 39.92 -9.61
C GLU A 63 -12.63 39.31 -10.83
N LEU A 64 -13.45 38.28 -10.55
CA LEU A 64 -14.23 37.46 -11.47
C LEU A 64 -15.39 38.21 -12.14
N GLU A 65 -15.66 37.92 -13.42
CA GLU A 65 -16.90 38.28 -14.11
C GLU A 65 -17.62 37.02 -14.65
N GLU A 66 -18.91 36.93 -14.35
CA GLU A 66 -19.89 35.97 -14.89
C GLU A 66 -20.53 36.53 -16.19
N PRO A 67 -20.95 35.69 -17.15
CA PRO A 67 -21.64 36.16 -18.36
C PRO A 67 -23.17 36.27 -18.21
N GLU A 68 -23.72 37.38 -18.70
CA GLU A 68 -25.14 37.73 -18.84
C GLU A 68 -25.84 37.05 -20.06
N PRO A 69 -27.19 37.07 -20.13
CA PRO A 69 -28.01 36.21 -20.99
C PRO A 69 -28.49 36.89 -22.30
N GLU A 70 -28.91 36.07 -23.27
CA GLU A 70 -29.53 36.50 -24.54
C GLU A 70 -30.93 35.86 -24.76
N PRO A 71 -31.80 36.44 -25.62
CA PRO A 71 -33.18 36.81 -25.25
C PRO A 71 -34.30 35.89 -25.79
N GLU A 72 -35.49 36.04 -25.18
CA GLU A 72 -36.79 35.50 -25.59
C GLU A 72 -37.55 36.39 -26.58
N GLU A 73 -38.36 35.77 -27.45
CA GLU A 73 -39.53 36.38 -28.12
C GLU A 73 -40.41 35.24 -28.74
N PRO A 74 -41.72 35.42 -29.02
CA PRO A 74 -42.83 35.51 -28.08
C PRO A 74 -43.92 34.41 -28.30
N GLN A 75 -44.79 34.20 -27.31
CA GLN A 75 -45.98 33.33 -27.35
C GLN A 75 -47.24 34.03 -27.87
N GLU A 76 -48.17 33.27 -28.46
CA GLU A 76 -49.63 33.20 -28.14
C GLU A 76 -50.42 32.44 -29.23
N PRO A 77 -51.70 32.03 -29.02
CA PRO A 77 -52.35 31.51 -27.82
C PRO A 77 -53.13 30.18 -28.08
N GLY A 78 -53.55 29.50 -27.01
CA GLY A 78 -53.99 28.11 -27.01
C GLY A 78 -55.47 27.79 -27.31
N ALA A 79 -55.81 26.51 -27.17
CA ALA A 79 -57.16 26.02 -26.90
C ALA A 79 -57.13 24.59 -26.33
N ASN A 80 -57.97 24.37 -25.33
CA ASN A 80 -58.22 23.12 -24.61
C ASN A 80 -58.82 22.00 -25.49
N GLY A 81 -58.56 20.74 -25.15
CA GLY A 81 -59.39 19.59 -25.55
C GLY A 81 -58.73 18.23 -25.28
N PRO A 82 -59.48 17.19 -24.85
CA PRO A 82 -58.98 16.10 -23.99
C PRO A 82 -58.42 14.88 -24.74
N GLU A 83 -57.71 14.03 -23.98
CA GLU A 83 -57.34 12.64 -24.34
C GLU A 83 -58.52 11.85 -24.93
N PRO A 84 -58.25 10.90 -25.86
CA PRO A 84 -58.31 9.50 -25.42
C PRO A 84 -57.32 8.53 -26.12
N GLU A 85 -57.24 7.35 -25.50
CA GLU A 85 -56.54 6.11 -25.81
C GLU A 85 -56.68 5.60 -27.27
N ALA A 86 -55.62 4.98 -27.82
CA ALA A 86 -55.60 3.67 -28.51
C ALA A 86 -54.26 3.41 -29.25
N GLU A 87 -53.89 2.14 -29.33
CA GLU A 87 -52.66 1.53 -29.85
C GLU A 87 -52.53 1.51 -31.42
N PRO A 88 -51.69 0.65 -32.06
CA PRO A 88 -50.31 0.92 -32.46
C PRO A 88 -50.05 0.65 -33.97
N GLU A 89 -49.36 1.52 -34.73
CA GLU A 89 -49.00 1.17 -36.12
C GLU A 89 -47.60 1.63 -36.56
N ALA A 90 -47.09 0.90 -37.55
CA ALA A 90 -45.74 0.76 -38.02
C ALA A 90 -45.19 1.96 -38.82
N GLU A 91 -43.86 2.14 -38.82
CA GLU A 91 -43.12 2.96 -39.78
C GLU A 91 -42.04 2.09 -40.45
N GLU A 92 -42.19 1.72 -41.73
CA GLU A 92 -41.88 2.48 -42.96
C GLU A 92 -40.38 2.47 -43.33
N LEU A 93 -40.09 1.78 -44.44
CA LEU A 93 -38.80 1.68 -45.12
C LEU A 93 -38.55 2.97 -45.92
N ALA A 94 -37.46 3.68 -45.63
CA ALA A 94 -36.96 4.78 -46.47
C ALA A 94 -35.84 4.29 -47.41
N GLU A 95 -35.93 4.73 -48.67
CA GLU A 95 -35.07 4.41 -49.82
C GLU A 95 -33.62 4.96 -49.70
N PRO A 96 -32.63 4.39 -50.42
CA PRO A 96 -31.21 4.75 -50.27
C PRO A 96 -30.81 5.98 -51.12
N GLU A 97 -30.09 6.94 -50.51
CA GLU A 97 -29.42 8.04 -51.21
C GLU A 97 -28.20 7.59 -52.03
N GLU A 98 -28.01 8.19 -53.21
CA GLU A 98 -26.88 7.94 -54.14
C GLU A 98 -25.49 8.31 -53.56
N PRO A 99 -24.41 7.59 -53.95
CA PRO A 99 -23.09 7.76 -53.35
C PRO A 99 -22.36 9.01 -53.90
N LYS A 100 -21.86 9.84 -52.98
CA LYS A 100 -20.97 10.99 -53.28
C LYS A 100 -19.61 10.54 -53.84
N PRO A 101 -18.96 11.34 -54.71
CA PRO A 101 -17.73 10.95 -55.42
C PRO A 101 -16.53 10.79 -54.46
N PRO A 102 -15.55 9.93 -54.82
CA PRO A 102 -14.50 9.50 -53.90
C PRO A 102 -13.55 10.66 -53.52
N LYS A 103 -13.42 10.91 -52.21
CA LYS A 103 -12.40 11.80 -51.65
C LYS A 103 -11.00 11.24 -51.95
N LYS A 104 -10.08 12.11 -52.38
CA LYS A 104 -8.67 11.79 -52.67
C LYS A 104 -8.06 10.91 -51.58
N VAL A 105 -7.53 9.74 -51.97
CA VAL A 105 -6.96 8.73 -51.07
C VAL A 105 -5.85 9.36 -50.21
N PRO A 106 -6.02 9.48 -48.88
CA PRO A 106 -4.99 10.00 -48.00
C PRO A 106 -3.75 9.08 -48.03
N LYS A 107 -2.54 9.66 -47.97
CA LYS A 107 -1.29 8.88 -47.92
C LYS A 107 -1.40 7.81 -46.80
N PRO A 108 -1.00 6.54 -47.02
CA PRO A 108 -1.29 5.42 -46.10
C PRO A 108 -0.91 5.68 -44.64
N ARG A 109 0.14 6.47 -44.40
CA ARG A 109 0.63 6.82 -43.06
C ARG A 109 -0.32 7.77 -42.29
N VAL A 110 -1.08 8.61 -42.98
CA VAL A 110 -2.08 9.52 -42.38
C VAL A 110 -3.34 8.73 -42.03
N ALA A 111 -3.84 7.93 -42.97
CA ALA A 111 -4.98 7.03 -42.76
C ALA A 111 -4.76 6.07 -41.58
N ARG A 112 -3.54 5.50 -41.43
CA ARG A 112 -3.20 4.65 -40.27
C ARG A 112 -3.37 5.34 -38.93
N LYS A 113 -2.92 6.60 -38.80
CA LYS A 113 -3.00 7.35 -37.54
C LYS A 113 -4.45 7.65 -37.20
N GLU A 114 -5.23 8.04 -38.19
CA GLU A 114 -6.64 8.39 -38.05
C GLU A 114 -7.48 7.18 -37.65
N ILE A 115 -7.36 6.06 -38.36
CA ILE A 115 -8.07 4.81 -38.04
C ILE A 115 -7.68 4.31 -36.64
N VAL A 116 -6.39 4.33 -36.29
CA VAL A 116 -5.94 3.94 -34.93
C VAL A 116 -6.50 4.88 -33.86
N GLN A 117 -6.60 6.18 -34.13
CA GLN A 117 -7.18 7.12 -33.18
C GLN A 117 -8.66 6.84 -32.96
N VAL A 118 -9.43 6.62 -34.03
CA VAL A 118 -10.85 6.24 -33.92
C VAL A 118 -11.04 4.93 -33.15
N THR A 119 -10.18 3.92 -33.35
CA THR A 119 -10.24 2.69 -32.53
C THR A 119 -9.97 2.94 -31.04
N LYS A 120 -9.18 3.97 -30.68
CA LYS A 120 -8.96 4.37 -29.28
C LYS A 120 -10.17 5.11 -28.71
N ASP A 121 -10.73 6.05 -29.47
CA ASP A 121 -11.87 6.86 -29.07
C ASP A 121 -13.11 5.98 -28.82
N TRP A 122 -13.27 4.93 -29.63
CA TRP A 122 -14.32 3.91 -29.48
C TRP A 122 -13.99 2.84 -28.44
N LYS A 123 -12.89 3.00 -27.69
CA LYS A 123 -12.37 2.06 -26.67
C LYS A 123 -12.03 0.65 -27.16
N PHE A 124 -12.19 0.34 -28.45
CA PHE A 124 -11.80 -0.93 -29.08
C PHE A 124 -10.31 -1.24 -28.89
N PHE A 125 -9.44 -0.24 -29.09
CA PHE A 125 -8.00 -0.40 -28.91
C PHE A 125 -7.66 -0.82 -27.48
N LYS A 126 -8.23 -0.15 -26.48
CA LYS A 126 -7.99 -0.47 -25.06
C LYS A 126 -8.53 -1.85 -24.69
N ALA A 127 -9.69 -2.23 -25.22
CA ALA A 127 -10.34 -3.52 -24.94
C ALA A 127 -9.56 -4.72 -25.51
N HIS A 128 -9.01 -4.60 -26.73
CA HIS A 128 -8.40 -5.74 -27.42
C HIS A 128 -6.86 -5.74 -27.44
N GLN A 129 -6.18 -4.63 -27.15
CA GLN A 129 -4.71 -4.54 -27.22
C GLN A 129 -3.98 -5.61 -26.39
N HIS A 130 -4.57 -6.06 -25.29
CA HIS A 130 -3.91 -6.99 -24.38
C HIS A 130 -3.77 -8.41 -24.94
N HIS A 131 -4.72 -8.83 -25.79
CA HIS A 131 -4.71 -10.11 -26.50
C HIS A 131 -3.63 -10.08 -27.58
N TRP A 132 -3.62 -9.04 -28.41
CA TRP A 132 -2.73 -8.94 -29.56
C TRP A 132 -1.27 -8.63 -29.22
N LYS A 133 -1.00 -7.92 -28.11
CA LYS A 133 0.38 -7.72 -27.61
C LYS A 133 1.13 -9.02 -27.35
N ALA A 134 0.43 -10.11 -27.02
CA ALA A 134 1.05 -11.42 -26.80
C ALA A 134 1.50 -12.10 -28.09
N LEU A 135 0.98 -11.67 -29.24
CA LEU A 135 1.26 -12.19 -30.58
C LEU A 135 2.18 -11.26 -31.39
N LYS A 136 2.87 -10.34 -30.69
CA LYS A 136 3.78 -9.39 -31.30
C LYS A 136 4.86 -10.13 -32.11
N GLY A 137 5.04 -9.73 -33.36
CA GLY A 137 6.02 -10.29 -34.28
C GLY A 137 5.60 -11.60 -34.95
N LEU A 138 4.37 -12.07 -34.76
CA LEU A 138 3.85 -13.29 -35.40
C LEU A 138 2.95 -12.97 -36.59
N ARG A 139 2.81 -13.93 -37.52
CA ARG A 139 1.80 -13.94 -38.58
C ARG A 139 0.57 -14.68 -38.07
N VAL A 140 -0.57 -14.00 -38.02
CA VAL A 140 -1.78 -14.50 -37.36
C VAL A 140 -2.91 -14.69 -38.36
N LEU A 141 -3.57 -15.84 -38.28
CA LEU A 141 -4.88 -16.09 -38.86
C LEU A 141 -5.93 -15.93 -37.76
N ASP A 142 -6.86 -14.99 -37.89
CA ASP A 142 -8.00 -14.88 -36.99
C ASP A 142 -9.28 -15.34 -37.69
N VAL A 143 -9.97 -16.31 -37.11
CA VAL A 143 -11.17 -16.94 -37.67
C VAL A 143 -12.38 -16.47 -36.89
N GLY A 144 -13.40 -15.97 -37.59
CA GLY A 144 -14.70 -15.57 -37.01
C GLY A 144 -14.80 -14.13 -36.49
N MET A 145 -13.70 -13.36 -36.45
CA MET A 145 -13.70 -11.94 -36.08
C MET A 145 -13.12 -11.07 -37.20
N GLY A 146 -13.82 -11.00 -38.34
CA GLY A 146 -13.38 -10.17 -39.46
C GLY A 146 -13.93 -8.74 -39.44
N GLN A 147 -14.56 -8.31 -38.33
CA GLN A 147 -14.87 -6.89 -38.13
C GLN A 147 -13.56 -6.10 -38.11
N GLY A 148 -13.35 -5.30 -39.16
CA GLY A 148 -12.06 -4.72 -39.52
C GLY A 148 -11.25 -3.96 -38.44
N PRO A 149 -11.83 -3.35 -37.37
CA PRO A 149 -11.02 -2.65 -36.35
C PRO A 149 -10.02 -3.55 -35.63
N ILE A 150 -10.29 -4.85 -35.51
CA ILE A 150 -9.50 -5.79 -34.71
C ILE A 150 -8.14 -6.05 -35.37
N GLY A 151 -8.11 -6.24 -36.69
CA GLY A 151 -6.86 -6.37 -37.45
C GLY A 151 -5.99 -5.11 -37.34
N VAL A 152 -6.61 -3.92 -37.30
CA VAL A 152 -5.88 -2.65 -37.07
C VAL A 152 -5.26 -2.59 -35.67
N VAL A 153 -6.01 -3.00 -34.63
CA VAL A 153 -5.47 -3.09 -33.26
C VAL A 153 -4.34 -4.12 -33.17
N ALA A 154 -4.46 -5.26 -33.86
CA ALA A 154 -3.43 -6.28 -33.91
C ALA A 154 -2.13 -5.75 -34.52
N LEU A 155 -2.20 -5.12 -35.69
CA LEU A 155 -1.04 -4.54 -36.36
C LEU A 155 -0.44 -3.38 -35.56
N ALA A 156 -1.26 -2.51 -34.97
CA ALA A 156 -0.80 -1.40 -34.14
C ALA A 156 -0.14 -1.85 -32.82
N THR A 157 -0.44 -3.05 -32.33
CA THR A 157 0.22 -3.66 -31.16
C THR A 157 1.48 -4.46 -31.51
N GLY A 158 1.79 -4.57 -32.81
CA GLY A 158 3.04 -5.13 -33.32
C GLY A 158 2.94 -6.56 -33.87
N VAL A 159 1.74 -7.06 -34.18
CA VAL A 159 1.57 -8.26 -35.02
C VAL A 159 2.18 -8.00 -36.40
N GLN A 160 2.88 -9.00 -36.96
CA GLN A 160 3.63 -8.82 -38.21
C GLN A 160 2.71 -8.82 -39.44
N HIS A 161 1.77 -9.75 -39.47
CA HIS A 161 0.80 -9.96 -40.55
C HIS A 161 -0.52 -10.48 -39.96
N TYR A 162 -1.65 -9.97 -40.42
CA TYR A 162 -2.98 -10.35 -39.94
C TYR A 162 -3.87 -10.74 -41.13
N VAL A 163 -4.42 -11.95 -41.07
CA VAL A 163 -5.47 -12.41 -41.98
C VAL A 163 -6.72 -12.69 -41.16
N GLY A 164 -7.80 -11.96 -41.43
CA GLY A 164 -9.11 -12.21 -40.84
C GLY A 164 -9.98 -13.00 -41.82
N LEU A 165 -10.49 -14.15 -41.41
CA LEU A 165 -11.44 -14.97 -42.17
C LEU A 165 -12.78 -15.00 -41.44
N ASP A 166 -13.83 -14.47 -42.05
CA ASP A 166 -15.17 -14.52 -41.46
C ASP A 166 -16.26 -14.41 -42.56
N PRO A 167 -17.22 -15.36 -42.61
CA PRO A 167 -18.25 -15.38 -43.66
C PRO A 167 -19.24 -14.22 -43.56
N ALA A 168 -19.37 -13.58 -42.40
CA ALA A 168 -20.28 -12.46 -42.17
C ALA A 168 -19.63 -11.08 -42.37
N VAL A 169 -18.34 -11.01 -42.74
CA VAL A 169 -17.62 -9.75 -42.97
C VAL A 169 -18.18 -9.05 -44.19
N ARG A 170 -18.69 -7.84 -44.00
CA ARG A 170 -19.02 -6.94 -45.10
C ARG A 170 -17.82 -6.02 -45.37
N ILE A 171 -16.98 -6.38 -46.34
CA ILE A 171 -15.71 -5.68 -46.61
C ILE A 171 -15.94 -4.22 -47.05
N HIS A 172 -17.06 -3.96 -47.74
CA HIS A 172 -17.39 -2.63 -48.29
C HIS A 172 -18.23 -1.76 -47.35
N GLU A 173 -18.89 -2.35 -46.33
CA GLU A 173 -19.78 -1.63 -45.40
C GLU A 173 -19.76 -2.30 -44.03
N LEU A 174 -19.41 -1.59 -42.95
CA LEU A 174 -19.54 -2.19 -41.61
C LEU A 174 -20.96 -1.99 -41.05
N PRO A 175 -21.60 -3.04 -40.50
CA PRO A 175 -22.88 -2.89 -39.81
C PRO A 175 -22.76 -2.00 -38.57
N GLN A 176 -23.86 -1.36 -38.16
CA GLN A 176 -23.91 -0.57 -36.91
C GLN A 176 -23.49 -1.44 -35.72
N ALA A 177 -22.53 -0.95 -34.92
CA ALA A 177 -21.99 -1.67 -33.78
C ALA A 177 -22.18 -0.86 -32.49
N ARG A 178 -22.34 -1.56 -31.36
CA ARG A 178 -22.39 -0.92 -30.03
C ARG A 178 -21.02 -0.31 -29.71
N LYS A 179 -20.98 0.97 -29.34
CA LYS A 179 -19.77 1.61 -28.80
C LYS A 179 -19.43 0.95 -27.46
N ILE A 180 -18.27 0.29 -27.39
CA ILE A 180 -17.86 -0.47 -26.20
C ILE A 180 -17.80 0.45 -24.98
N GLY A 181 -18.62 0.17 -23.97
CA GLY A 181 -18.60 0.88 -22.69
C GLY A 181 -19.14 2.32 -22.76
N GLN A 182 -20.03 2.60 -23.71
CA GLN A 182 -20.88 3.80 -23.70
C GLN A 182 -22.35 3.39 -23.62
N PHE A 183 -23.03 3.97 -22.63
CA PHE A 183 -24.46 3.80 -22.42
C PHE A 183 -25.11 5.18 -22.40
N THR A 184 -26.36 5.28 -22.85
CA THR A 184 -27.21 6.46 -22.70
C THR A 184 -27.42 6.74 -21.21
N LYS A 185 -27.91 7.94 -20.85
CA LYS A 185 -28.27 8.25 -19.45
C LYS A 185 -29.31 7.28 -18.86
N ALA A 186 -30.08 6.61 -19.72
CA ALA A 186 -31.04 5.56 -19.34
C ALA A 186 -30.42 4.16 -19.21
N GLY A 187 -29.12 3.99 -19.46
CA GLY A 187 -28.42 2.71 -19.33
C GLY A 187 -28.48 1.81 -20.58
N GLU A 188 -28.93 2.33 -21.72
CA GLU A 188 -28.98 1.58 -22.99
C GLU A 188 -27.68 1.73 -23.78
N PRO A 189 -27.18 0.69 -24.46
CA PRO A 189 -25.93 0.78 -25.20
C PRO A 189 -26.03 1.74 -26.39
N VAL A 190 -25.07 2.66 -26.52
CA VAL A 190 -25.02 3.60 -27.66
C VAL A 190 -24.54 2.84 -28.92
N THR A 191 -25.37 2.76 -29.96
CA THR A 191 -25.02 2.18 -31.26
C THR A 191 -24.57 3.27 -32.24
N ALA A 192 -23.54 2.98 -33.04
CA ALA A 192 -23.08 3.87 -34.09
C ALA A 192 -22.35 3.08 -35.19
N GLN A 193 -22.27 3.64 -36.40
CA GLN A 193 -21.52 3.05 -37.50
C GLN A 193 -20.04 3.41 -37.40
N PHE A 194 -19.14 2.42 -37.53
CA PHE A 194 -17.70 2.67 -37.55
C PHE A 194 -17.34 3.40 -38.85
N PRO A 195 -16.58 4.51 -38.81
CA PRO A 195 -16.46 5.44 -39.93
C PRO A 195 -15.53 4.97 -41.08
N PHE A 196 -14.97 3.76 -41.01
CA PHE A 196 -14.07 3.20 -42.02
C PHE A 196 -14.52 1.80 -42.44
N SER A 197 -14.57 1.51 -43.73
CA SER A 197 -14.87 0.17 -44.26
C SER A 197 -13.68 -0.80 -44.09
N GLY A 198 -13.91 -2.09 -44.30
CA GLY A 198 -12.85 -3.10 -44.37
C GLY A 198 -11.83 -2.79 -45.49
N ALA A 199 -12.33 -2.30 -46.63
CA ALA A 199 -11.50 -1.85 -47.75
C ALA A 199 -10.58 -0.68 -47.37
N ASP A 200 -11.08 0.32 -46.64
CA ASP A 200 -10.27 1.46 -46.17
C ASP A 200 -9.14 1.01 -45.24
N MET A 201 -9.41 0.02 -44.39
CA MET A 201 -8.42 -0.52 -43.46
C MET A 201 -7.35 -1.34 -44.17
N MET A 202 -7.71 -2.15 -45.16
CA MET A 202 -6.74 -2.88 -46.00
C MET A 202 -5.88 -1.91 -46.82
N ALA A 203 -6.47 -0.84 -47.37
CA ALA A 203 -5.73 0.21 -48.07
C ALA A 203 -4.76 0.96 -47.15
N ALA A 204 -5.10 1.13 -45.86
CA ALA A 204 -4.19 1.71 -44.87
C ALA A 204 -3.02 0.77 -44.55
N TYR A 205 -3.21 -0.56 -44.57
CA TYR A 205 -2.19 -1.57 -44.25
C TYR A 205 -1.96 -2.55 -45.41
N PRO A 206 -1.44 -2.07 -46.57
CA PRO A 206 -1.21 -2.93 -47.73
C PRO A 206 -0.30 -4.09 -47.37
N GLU A 207 -0.67 -5.29 -47.83
CA GLU A 207 0.06 -6.56 -47.63
C GLU A 207 0.27 -6.99 -46.17
N LYS A 208 -0.27 -6.26 -45.18
CA LYS A 208 -0.18 -6.60 -43.75
C LYS A 208 -1.52 -6.94 -43.13
N LEU A 209 -2.60 -6.36 -43.65
CA LEU A 209 -3.97 -6.66 -43.29
C LEU A 209 -4.68 -7.26 -44.51
N VAL A 210 -5.15 -8.49 -44.37
CA VAL A 210 -6.00 -9.16 -45.37
C VAL A 210 -7.28 -9.58 -44.67
N LEU A 211 -8.43 -9.22 -45.25
CA LEU A 211 -9.75 -9.63 -44.77
C LEU A 211 -10.41 -10.46 -45.86
N LEU A 212 -10.82 -11.68 -45.53
CA LEU A 212 -11.44 -12.64 -46.44
C LEU A 212 -12.89 -12.87 -46.00
N GLN A 213 -13.81 -12.73 -46.95
CA GLN A 213 -15.23 -13.00 -46.77
C GLN A 213 -15.56 -14.38 -47.37
N GLY A 214 -15.79 -15.37 -46.51
CA GLY A 214 -16.10 -16.75 -46.91
C GLY A 214 -15.79 -17.78 -45.82
N THR A 215 -16.11 -19.05 -46.07
CA THR A 215 -15.71 -20.20 -45.22
C THR A 215 -14.40 -20.83 -45.73
N PHE A 216 -13.80 -21.72 -44.94
CA PHE A 216 -12.60 -22.46 -45.34
C PHE A 216 -12.84 -23.32 -46.59
N GLU A 217 -14.04 -23.86 -46.77
CA GLU A 217 -14.42 -24.58 -47.99
C GLU A 217 -14.43 -23.66 -49.21
N THR A 218 -15.09 -22.50 -49.12
CA THR A 218 -15.18 -21.56 -50.25
C THR A 218 -13.85 -20.91 -50.64
N LEU A 219 -12.90 -20.85 -49.71
CA LEU A 219 -11.60 -20.16 -49.88
C LEU A 219 -10.41 -21.13 -49.86
N ARG A 220 -10.66 -22.43 -50.13
CA ARG A 220 -9.63 -23.48 -50.08
C ARG A 220 -8.41 -23.19 -50.97
N ASP A 221 -8.64 -22.57 -52.12
CA ASP A 221 -7.60 -22.24 -53.10
C ASP A 221 -7.08 -20.80 -52.99
N ASP A 222 -7.54 -20.02 -52.00
CA ASP A 222 -7.12 -18.63 -51.81
C ASP A 222 -5.61 -18.57 -51.46
N PRO A 223 -4.82 -17.75 -52.18
CA PRO A 223 -3.38 -17.68 -51.97
C PRO A 223 -2.97 -17.19 -50.56
N ALA A 224 -3.87 -16.52 -49.82
CA ALA A 224 -3.64 -16.09 -48.45
C ALA A 224 -3.77 -17.23 -47.42
N LEU A 225 -4.44 -18.34 -47.75
CA LEU A 225 -4.68 -19.47 -46.84
C LEU A 225 -3.78 -20.70 -47.12
N LYS A 226 -2.53 -20.45 -47.52
CA LYS A 226 -1.56 -21.54 -47.79
C LYS A 226 -1.05 -22.22 -46.51
N PRO A 227 -0.81 -23.54 -46.52
CA PRO A 227 -0.22 -24.24 -45.38
C PRO A 227 1.12 -23.64 -44.94
N GLY A 228 1.23 -23.25 -43.66
CA GLY A 228 2.42 -22.63 -43.08
C GLY A 228 2.60 -21.13 -43.33
N ALA A 229 1.59 -20.46 -43.90
CA ALA A 229 1.56 -19.00 -44.03
C ALA A 229 1.44 -18.29 -42.65
N PHE A 230 1.00 -19.01 -41.63
CA PHE A 230 0.74 -18.49 -40.29
C PHE A 230 1.66 -19.13 -39.25
N ASP A 231 1.96 -18.40 -38.19
CA ASP A 231 2.66 -18.92 -37.02
C ASP A 231 1.67 -19.39 -35.93
N ILE A 232 0.47 -18.80 -35.94
CA ILE A 232 -0.60 -19.08 -34.99
C ILE A 232 -1.97 -18.78 -35.61
N ALA A 233 -2.98 -19.58 -35.26
CA ALA A 233 -4.39 -19.30 -35.56
C ALA A 233 -5.13 -18.91 -34.28
N THR A 234 -6.12 -18.02 -34.40
CA THR A 234 -6.93 -17.57 -33.29
C THR A 234 -8.42 -17.54 -33.62
N LEU A 235 -9.26 -17.67 -32.59
CA LEU A 235 -10.71 -17.45 -32.68
C LEU A 235 -11.15 -16.82 -31.35
N PHE A 236 -11.09 -15.49 -31.28
CA PHE A 236 -11.41 -14.76 -30.05
C PHE A 236 -12.86 -14.25 -30.11
N SER A 237 -13.78 -14.87 -29.36
CA SER A 237 -15.08 -14.28 -29.00
C SER A 237 -16.12 -13.99 -30.09
N VAL A 238 -16.13 -14.70 -31.23
CA VAL A 238 -17.32 -14.74 -32.11
C VAL A 238 -17.43 -16.14 -32.74
N SER A 239 -18.21 -17.03 -32.15
CA SER A 239 -18.65 -18.29 -32.78
C SER A 239 -20.04 -18.15 -33.41
N GLU A 240 -20.60 -16.94 -33.46
CA GLU A 240 -22.02 -16.72 -33.73
C GLU A 240 -22.39 -16.71 -35.21
N HIS A 241 -21.40 -16.71 -36.11
CA HIS A 241 -21.61 -16.69 -37.56
C HIS A 241 -20.77 -17.72 -38.30
N LEU A 242 -20.01 -18.55 -37.59
CA LEU A 242 -19.26 -19.64 -38.22
C LEU A 242 -20.21 -20.82 -38.46
N PRO A 243 -20.44 -21.22 -39.72
CA PRO A 243 -21.16 -22.45 -40.00
C PRO A 243 -20.23 -23.65 -39.74
N ASN A 244 -20.81 -24.77 -39.30
CA ASN A 244 -20.16 -26.08 -39.23
C ASN A 244 -18.78 -26.13 -38.51
N ILE A 245 -18.79 -26.41 -37.21
CA ILE A 245 -17.57 -26.48 -36.38
C ILE A 245 -16.50 -27.44 -36.91
N THR A 246 -16.91 -28.56 -37.51
CA THR A 246 -15.96 -29.57 -38.02
C THR A 246 -15.17 -29.02 -39.19
N GLU A 247 -15.83 -28.32 -40.12
CA GLU A 247 -15.17 -27.65 -41.26
C GLU A 247 -14.16 -26.61 -40.79
N VAL A 248 -14.53 -25.78 -39.79
CA VAL A 248 -13.64 -24.76 -39.25
C VAL A 248 -12.39 -25.37 -38.62
N TRP A 249 -12.53 -26.47 -37.87
CA TRP A 249 -11.41 -27.13 -37.20
C TRP A 249 -10.53 -27.86 -38.20
N GLU A 250 -11.11 -28.47 -39.24
CA GLU A 250 -10.37 -29.06 -40.36
C GLU A 250 -9.61 -28.01 -41.17
N GLY A 251 -10.23 -26.87 -41.45
CA GLY A 251 -9.61 -25.74 -42.14
C GLY A 251 -8.42 -25.18 -41.37
N VAL A 252 -8.60 -24.86 -40.08
CA VAL A 252 -7.51 -24.41 -39.19
C VAL A 252 -6.42 -25.47 -39.07
N PHE A 253 -6.81 -26.76 -38.98
CA PHE A 253 -5.86 -27.85 -38.98
C PHE A 253 -5.02 -27.77 -40.24
N ASN A 254 -5.61 -27.73 -41.44
CA ASN A 254 -4.92 -27.78 -42.73
C ASN A 254 -3.93 -26.61 -42.97
N VAL A 255 -4.22 -25.41 -42.47
CA VAL A 255 -3.36 -24.22 -42.68
C VAL A 255 -2.18 -24.12 -41.71
N LEU A 256 -2.29 -24.69 -40.51
CA LEU A 256 -1.20 -24.70 -39.51
C LEU A 256 -0.20 -25.81 -39.82
N LYS A 257 1.05 -25.74 -39.34
CA LYS A 257 2.01 -26.86 -39.37
C LYS A 257 1.97 -27.65 -38.05
N PRO A 258 2.35 -28.95 -38.04
CA PRO A 258 2.46 -29.71 -36.79
C PRO A 258 3.30 -28.95 -35.75
N GLY A 259 2.78 -28.83 -34.53
CA GLY A 259 3.43 -28.09 -33.45
C GLY A 259 3.08 -26.59 -33.36
N GLN A 260 2.45 -25.99 -34.37
CA GLN A 260 1.91 -24.63 -34.29
C GLN A 260 0.63 -24.58 -33.46
N LEU A 261 0.31 -23.38 -32.97
CA LEU A 261 -0.74 -23.16 -31.97
C LEU A 261 -2.03 -22.65 -32.59
N PHE A 262 -3.14 -23.12 -32.04
CA PHE A 262 -4.49 -22.60 -32.22
C PHE A 262 -4.99 -22.13 -30.86
N LEU A 263 -5.33 -20.84 -30.73
CA LEU A 263 -5.83 -20.27 -29.49
C LEU A 263 -7.25 -19.76 -29.69
N TYR A 264 -8.21 -20.28 -28.95
CA TYR A 264 -9.56 -19.78 -29.07
C TYR A 264 -10.26 -19.61 -27.74
N SER A 265 -11.31 -18.80 -27.76
CA SER A 265 -12.17 -18.59 -26.61
C SER A 265 -13.63 -18.63 -27.00
N HIS A 266 -14.37 -19.48 -26.29
CA HIS A 266 -15.78 -19.72 -26.50
C HIS A 266 -16.56 -19.27 -25.25
N HIS A 267 -17.56 -18.41 -25.43
CA HIS A 267 -18.50 -18.11 -24.35
C HIS A 267 -19.56 -19.20 -24.31
N ASN A 268 -19.91 -19.68 -23.13
CA ASN A 268 -20.89 -20.75 -23.01
C ASN A 268 -22.29 -20.16 -23.10
N TYR A 269 -23.02 -20.49 -24.16
CA TYR A 269 -24.43 -20.10 -24.31
C TYR A 269 -25.30 -20.64 -23.17
N TYR A 270 -24.95 -21.77 -22.56
CA TYR A 270 -25.72 -22.42 -21.49
C TYR A 270 -25.40 -21.89 -20.08
N SER A 271 -24.72 -20.75 -19.95
CA SER A 271 -24.42 -20.10 -18.66
C SER A 271 -25.52 -19.12 -18.22
N PHE A 272 -25.44 -18.56 -17.00
CA PHE A 272 -26.50 -17.78 -16.32
C PHE A 272 -27.29 -16.80 -17.20
N SER A 273 -26.61 -16.01 -18.04
CA SER A 273 -27.21 -14.96 -18.89
C SER A 273 -27.15 -15.26 -20.40
N GLY A 274 -26.67 -16.43 -20.80
CA GLY A 274 -26.40 -16.75 -22.20
C GLY A 274 -25.25 -15.95 -22.84
N HIS A 275 -24.95 -16.29 -24.10
CA HIS A 275 -23.70 -15.89 -24.80
C HIS A 275 -23.43 -14.38 -24.83
N HIS A 276 -24.46 -13.50 -24.89
CA HIS A 276 -24.28 -12.04 -25.00
C HIS A 276 -25.33 -11.16 -24.28
N ALA A 277 -26.23 -11.73 -23.50
CA ALA A 277 -27.27 -10.91 -22.86
C ALA A 277 -26.76 -10.23 -21.57
N LEU A 278 -27.28 -9.03 -21.29
CA LEU A 278 -27.07 -8.35 -20.02
C LEU A 278 -28.21 -8.73 -19.07
N PRO A 279 -27.93 -8.91 -17.77
CA PRO A 279 -26.65 -8.66 -17.10
C PRO A 279 -25.75 -9.91 -17.09
N LYS A 280 -24.45 -9.72 -17.36
CA LYS A 280 -23.43 -10.81 -17.32
C LYS A 280 -23.09 -11.30 -15.91
N GLU A 281 -23.56 -10.60 -14.89
CA GLU A 281 -23.33 -10.92 -13.48
C GLU A 281 -24.67 -10.87 -12.74
N PRO A 282 -24.98 -11.85 -11.89
CA PRO A 282 -26.21 -11.89 -11.10
C PRO A 282 -26.44 -10.62 -10.26
N LYS A 283 -25.38 -9.98 -9.75
CA LYS A 283 -25.48 -8.73 -8.96
C LYS A 283 -25.95 -7.51 -9.76
N LYS A 284 -25.84 -7.55 -11.08
CA LYS A 284 -26.31 -6.49 -11.99
C LYS A 284 -27.72 -6.77 -12.50
N PHE A 285 -28.34 -7.86 -12.04
CA PHE A 285 -29.73 -8.16 -12.32
C PHE A 285 -30.63 -7.10 -11.69
N VAL A 286 -31.51 -6.55 -12.52
CA VAL A 286 -32.50 -5.55 -12.13
C VAL A 286 -33.85 -6.24 -12.23
N PRO A 287 -34.52 -6.57 -11.10
CA PRO A 287 -35.72 -7.41 -11.09
C PRO A 287 -36.85 -6.90 -11.99
N ASN A 288 -36.97 -5.59 -12.16
CA ASN A 288 -38.04 -4.97 -12.93
C ASN A 288 -37.73 -4.83 -14.43
N ASN A 289 -36.47 -5.04 -14.86
CA ASN A 289 -36.11 -4.97 -16.26
C ASN A 289 -36.58 -6.23 -17.01
N GLU A 290 -37.39 -6.05 -18.04
CA GLU A 290 -38.02 -7.15 -18.79
C GLU A 290 -36.99 -8.00 -19.56
N GLU A 291 -36.00 -7.35 -20.17
CA GLU A 291 -34.92 -8.03 -20.92
C GLU A 291 -34.04 -8.86 -20.00
N HIS A 292 -33.73 -8.35 -18.80
CA HIS A 292 -33.01 -9.12 -17.78
C HIS A 292 -33.80 -10.38 -17.36
N ARG A 293 -35.13 -10.27 -17.23
CA ARG A 293 -36.02 -11.38 -16.83
C ARG A 293 -36.18 -12.45 -17.91
N LYS A 294 -36.00 -12.13 -19.19
CA LYS A 294 -36.06 -13.09 -20.32
C LYS A 294 -34.82 -13.97 -20.40
N VAL A 295 -33.64 -13.44 -20.06
CA VAL A 295 -32.35 -14.10 -20.34
C VAL A 295 -31.62 -14.64 -19.11
N ALA A 296 -31.81 -14.05 -17.92
CA ALA A 296 -31.16 -14.48 -16.69
C ALA A 296 -31.82 -15.73 -16.08
N PHE A 297 -31.12 -16.39 -15.16
CA PHE A 297 -31.58 -17.61 -14.47
C PHE A 297 -31.95 -18.76 -15.44
N TRP A 298 -31.22 -18.90 -16.56
CA TRP A 298 -31.41 -19.96 -17.55
C TRP A 298 -32.79 -20.01 -18.21
N ARG A 299 -33.60 -18.95 -18.08
CA ARG A 299 -34.92 -18.85 -18.73
C ARG A 299 -34.85 -18.89 -20.27
N HIS A 300 -33.72 -18.47 -20.85
CA HIS A 300 -33.45 -18.62 -22.28
C HIS A 300 -33.35 -20.09 -22.75
N LEU A 301 -33.37 -21.06 -21.83
CA LEU A 301 -33.43 -22.50 -22.12
C LEU A 301 -34.87 -23.05 -22.04
N ASP A 302 -35.84 -22.28 -21.55
CA ASP A 302 -37.24 -22.67 -21.49
C ASP A 302 -37.87 -22.62 -22.89
N GLN A 303 -38.76 -23.57 -23.19
CA GLN A 303 -39.36 -23.83 -24.52
C GLN A 303 -40.09 -22.63 -25.17
N SER A 304 -40.29 -21.53 -24.44
CA SER A 304 -40.92 -20.30 -24.92
C SER A 304 -39.94 -19.23 -25.42
N SER A 305 -38.63 -19.50 -25.42
CA SER A 305 -37.63 -18.53 -25.90
C SER A 305 -37.59 -18.50 -27.44
N PRO A 306 -37.64 -17.32 -28.08
CA PRO A 306 -37.75 -17.22 -29.54
C PRO A 306 -36.55 -17.86 -30.24
N PRO A 307 -36.76 -18.44 -31.44
CA PRO A 307 -35.72 -19.13 -32.18
C PRO A 307 -34.74 -18.10 -32.75
N PHE A 308 -33.69 -17.75 -32.02
CA PHE A 308 -32.50 -17.22 -32.69
C PHE A 308 -32.03 -18.28 -33.69
N SER A 309 -31.85 -17.84 -34.94
CA SER A 309 -31.71 -18.67 -36.14
C SER A 309 -30.77 -19.87 -35.98
N ASP A 310 -31.22 -21.00 -36.51
CA ASP A 310 -30.72 -22.36 -36.28
C ASP A 310 -29.37 -22.70 -36.95
N VAL A 311 -28.42 -21.76 -37.02
CA VAL A 311 -27.25 -21.93 -37.91
C VAL A 311 -25.88 -21.62 -37.25
N THR A 312 -25.84 -21.36 -35.94
CA THR A 312 -24.65 -20.76 -35.31
C THR A 312 -23.94 -21.68 -34.32
N MET A 313 -22.61 -21.71 -34.35
CA MET A 313 -21.77 -22.56 -33.48
C MET A 313 -21.87 -22.26 -31.97
N ASN A 314 -22.54 -21.17 -31.57
CA ASN A 314 -22.65 -20.76 -30.18
C ASN A 314 -23.41 -21.74 -29.27
N ARG A 315 -24.26 -22.60 -29.85
CA ARG A 315 -25.13 -23.52 -29.10
C ARG A 315 -24.56 -24.94 -28.96
N ILE A 316 -23.26 -25.12 -29.23
CA ILE A 316 -22.62 -26.40 -29.00
C ILE A 316 -22.48 -26.69 -27.50
N ARG A 317 -22.71 -27.94 -27.08
CA ARG A 317 -22.44 -28.38 -25.71
C ARG A 317 -20.93 -28.39 -25.46
N LEU A 318 -20.50 -28.05 -24.25
CA LEU A 318 -19.07 -27.89 -23.95
C LEU A 318 -18.30 -29.20 -24.12
N GLY A 319 -18.89 -30.34 -23.75
CA GLY A 319 -18.28 -31.66 -23.93
C GLY A 319 -18.01 -31.99 -25.40
N ASP A 320 -18.96 -31.69 -26.28
CA ASP A 320 -18.84 -31.94 -27.72
C ASP A 320 -17.77 -31.05 -28.37
N LEU A 321 -17.74 -29.76 -28.00
CA LEU A 321 -16.70 -28.82 -28.43
C LEU A 321 -15.29 -29.32 -28.04
N MET A 322 -15.13 -29.81 -26.81
CA MET A 322 -13.87 -30.34 -26.32
C MET A 322 -13.47 -31.63 -27.05
N ALA A 323 -14.45 -32.50 -27.32
CA ALA A 323 -14.23 -33.75 -28.03
C ALA A 323 -13.79 -33.51 -29.47
N ILE A 324 -14.48 -32.64 -30.22
CA ILE A 324 -14.12 -32.28 -31.62
C ILE A 324 -12.71 -31.70 -31.66
N THR A 325 -12.40 -30.76 -30.76
CA THR A 325 -11.07 -30.13 -30.72
C THR A 325 -9.97 -31.15 -30.43
N GLY A 326 -10.26 -32.14 -29.57
CA GLY A 326 -9.36 -33.24 -29.24
C GLY A 326 -9.01 -34.15 -30.42
N VAL A 327 -9.84 -34.20 -31.47
CA VAL A 327 -9.59 -34.96 -32.71
C VAL A 327 -8.40 -34.36 -33.47
N PHE A 328 -8.39 -33.05 -33.68
CA PHE A 328 -7.42 -32.35 -34.52
C PHE A 328 -6.22 -31.79 -33.74
N PHE A 329 -6.44 -31.45 -32.46
CA PHE A 329 -5.46 -30.73 -31.64
C PHE A 329 -5.21 -31.43 -30.31
N ASN A 330 -4.03 -31.19 -29.74
CA ASN A 330 -3.77 -31.47 -28.35
C ASN A 330 -4.03 -30.21 -27.52
N CYS A 331 -4.97 -30.27 -26.59
CA CYS A 331 -5.56 -29.08 -25.98
C CYS A 331 -5.31 -29.03 -24.47
N VAL A 332 -5.27 -27.81 -23.92
CA VAL A 332 -5.76 -27.58 -22.54
C VAL A 332 -6.76 -26.48 -22.52
N TRP A 333 -7.59 -26.69 -21.53
CA TRP A 333 -8.82 -26.04 -21.28
C TRP A 333 -8.65 -25.25 -19.99
N GLU A 334 -8.94 -23.97 -20.06
CA GLU A 334 -9.12 -23.13 -18.90
C GLU A 334 -10.59 -22.71 -18.85
N VAL A 335 -11.27 -23.14 -17.79
CA VAL A 335 -12.68 -22.87 -17.55
C VAL A 335 -12.81 -21.65 -16.65
N ARG A 336 -13.62 -20.67 -17.06
CA ARG A 336 -13.94 -19.47 -16.28
C ARG A 336 -15.36 -19.58 -15.73
N ARG A 337 -15.46 -19.61 -14.41
CA ARG A 337 -16.71 -19.57 -13.64
C ARG A 337 -16.98 -18.14 -13.15
N ASN A 338 -18.23 -17.86 -12.81
CA ASN A 338 -18.60 -16.69 -12.03
C ASN A 338 -19.16 -17.17 -10.69
N ALA A 339 -18.54 -16.77 -9.58
CA ALA A 339 -18.89 -17.26 -8.25
C ALA A 339 -20.36 -16.96 -7.88
N HIS A 340 -20.93 -15.89 -8.45
CA HIS A 340 -22.33 -15.53 -8.22
C HIS A 340 -23.33 -16.44 -8.95
N ASP A 341 -22.89 -17.17 -9.98
CA ASP A 341 -23.76 -18.10 -10.71
C ASP A 341 -24.05 -19.36 -9.86
N GLU A 342 -23.18 -19.68 -8.89
CA GLU A 342 -23.38 -20.76 -7.91
C GLU A 342 -24.54 -20.44 -6.96
N ASP A 343 -24.62 -19.19 -6.48
CA ASP A 343 -25.71 -18.71 -5.62
C ASP A 343 -27.06 -18.72 -6.36
N ALA A 344 -27.01 -18.55 -7.69
CA ALA A 344 -28.18 -18.51 -8.56
C ALA A 344 -28.66 -19.90 -8.99
N LEU A 345 -27.77 -20.89 -9.11
CA LEU A 345 -28.09 -22.27 -9.52
C LEU A 345 -28.67 -23.09 -8.34
N LYS A 346 -29.80 -22.62 -7.80
CA LYS A 346 -30.50 -23.28 -6.69
C LYS A 346 -31.12 -24.61 -7.14
N PRO A 347 -31.41 -25.55 -6.20
CA PRO A 347 -32.01 -26.85 -6.54
C PRO A 347 -33.27 -26.75 -7.41
N GLY A 348 -34.12 -25.73 -7.20
CA GLY A 348 -35.34 -25.51 -7.99
C GLY A 348 -35.09 -25.11 -9.46
N VAL A 349 -33.93 -24.52 -9.77
CA VAL A 349 -33.51 -24.17 -11.14
C VAL A 349 -32.72 -25.32 -11.78
N PHE A 350 -31.89 -26.01 -10.99
CA PHE A 350 -31.01 -27.06 -11.50
C PHE A 350 -31.75 -28.37 -11.83
N GLN A 351 -32.71 -28.81 -11.00
CA GLN A 351 -33.40 -30.10 -11.18
C GLN A 351 -34.06 -30.28 -12.57
N PRO A 352 -34.79 -29.28 -13.14
CA PRO A 352 -35.33 -29.39 -14.49
C PRO A 352 -34.26 -29.50 -15.57
N LEU A 353 -33.16 -28.77 -15.44
CA LEU A 353 -32.04 -28.79 -16.39
C LEU A 353 -31.26 -30.11 -16.31
N GLN A 354 -31.10 -30.68 -15.11
CA GLN A 354 -30.45 -31.97 -14.90
C GLN A 354 -31.21 -33.11 -15.61
N ARG A 355 -32.55 -33.08 -15.62
CA ARG A 355 -33.37 -34.06 -16.38
C ARG A 355 -33.17 -33.97 -17.89
N ARG A 356 -32.73 -32.81 -18.40
CA ARG A 356 -32.38 -32.57 -19.81
C ARG A 356 -30.90 -32.87 -20.11
N GLY A 357 -30.20 -33.52 -19.18
CA GLY A 357 -28.81 -33.92 -19.34
C GLY A 357 -27.80 -32.78 -19.22
N PHE A 358 -28.16 -31.65 -18.59
CA PHE A 358 -27.19 -30.60 -18.25
C PHE A 358 -26.46 -30.95 -16.96
N GLU A 359 -25.12 -30.87 -17.01
CA GLU A 359 -24.29 -30.99 -15.82
C GLU A 359 -24.16 -29.62 -15.13
N ALA A 360 -24.13 -29.58 -13.79
CA ALA A 360 -23.88 -28.33 -13.06
C ALA A 360 -22.53 -27.70 -13.48
N ALA A 361 -21.54 -28.53 -13.80
CA ALA A 361 -20.24 -28.11 -14.29
C ALA A 361 -20.30 -27.31 -15.60
N GLU A 362 -21.21 -27.69 -16.48
CA GLU A 362 -21.45 -27.00 -17.73
C GLU A 362 -22.16 -25.66 -17.49
N LEU A 363 -23.22 -25.65 -16.69
CA LEU A 363 -24.03 -24.45 -16.44
C LEU A 363 -23.24 -23.36 -15.68
N LEU A 364 -22.34 -23.75 -14.78
CA LEU A 364 -21.49 -22.83 -14.00
C LEU A 364 -20.27 -22.32 -14.78
N THR A 365 -20.00 -22.89 -15.95
CA THR A 365 -18.93 -22.43 -16.85
C THR A 365 -19.46 -21.28 -17.70
N ASN A 366 -18.96 -20.07 -17.49
CA ASN A 366 -19.32 -18.90 -18.31
C ASN A 366 -18.50 -18.85 -19.61
N ARG A 367 -17.21 -19.17 -19.54
CA ARG A 367 -16.32 -19.05 -20.70
C ARG A 367 -15.23 -20.12 -20.70
N LEU A 368 -14.94 -20.67 -21.86
CA LEU A 368 -13.86 -21.61 -22.13
C LEU A 368 -12.72 -20.91 -22.88
N LEU A 369 -11.49 -21.13 -22.44
CA LEU A 369 -10.27 -20.69 -23.09
C LEU A 369 -9.47 -21.94 -23.48
N CYS A 370 -9.16 -22.13 -24.76
CA CYS A 370 -8.29 -23.21 -25.23
C CYS A 370 -6.95 -22.67 -25.69
N ALA A 371 -5.88 -23.37 -25.29
CA ALA A 371 -4.65 -23.38 -26.03
C ALA A 371 -4.47 -24.77 -26.63
N CYS A 372 -4.38 -24.86 -27.94
CA CYS A 372 -4.40 -26.12 -28.65
C CYS A 372 -3.17 -26.18 -29.58
N GLN A 373 -2.47 -27.32 -29.62
CA GLN A 373 -1.33 -27.54 -30.51
C GLN A 373 -1.73 -28.51 -31.63
N ARG A 374 -1.44 -28.17 -32.90
CA ARG A 374 -1.79 -29.02 -34.06
C ARG A 374 -1.13 -30.40 -33.93
N ARG A 375 -1.92 -31.47 -34.00
CA ARG A 375 -1.42 -32.85 -34.08
C ARG A 375 -0.74 -33.11 -35.43
N PRO A 376 0.16 -34.09 -35.52
CA PRO A 376 0.66 -34.57 -36.82
C PRO A 376 -0.48 -35.09 -37.71
N GLU A 377 -1.38 -35.88 -37.14
CA GLU A 377 -2.56 -36.46 -37.82
C GLU A 377 -3.79 -36.38 -36.91
N PRO A 378 -5.01 -36.24 -37.47
CA PRO A 378 -6.25 -36.25 -36.70
C PRO A 378 -6.55 -37.67 -36.16
N ARG A 379 -7.22 -37.76 -35.00
CA ARG A 379 -7.67 -39.05 -34.46
C ARG A 379 -8.84 -39.61 -35.27
N GLN A 380 -8.94 -40.92 -35.40
CA GLN A 380 -10.13 -41.56 -35.98
C GLN A 380 -11.33 -41.36 -35.06
N ALA A 381 -12.36 -40.67 -35.54
CA ALA A 381 -13.58 -40.36 -34.79
C ALA A 381 -14.82 -40.53 -35.69
N PRO A 382 -15.35 -41.76 -35.83
CA PRO A 382 -16.54 -42.03 -36.66
C PRO A 382 -17.80 -41.29 -36.18
N TRP A 383 -17.81 -40.85 -34.92
CA TRP A 383 -18.90 -40.10 -34.30
C TRP A 383 -18.88 -38.61 -34.65
N LEU A 384 -17.82 -38.09 -35.29
CA LEU A 384 -17.68 -36.65 -35.59
C LEU A 384 -18.80 -36.12 -36.49
N GLN A 385 -19.34 -36.97 -37.37
CA GLN A 385 -20.50 -36.65 -38.23
C GLN A 385 -21.85 -36.66 -37.51
N LYS A 386 -21.88 -37.08 -36.23
CA LYS A 386 -23.10 -37.17 -35.41
C LYS A 386 -23.19 -36.08 -34.35
N VAL A 387 -22.24 -35.12 -34.32
CA VAL A 387 -22.23 -34.04 -33.32
C VAL A 387 -23.35 -33.04 -33.62
N TRP A 388 -24.12 -32.69 -32.58
CA TRP A 388 -25.23 -31.76 -32.66
C TRP A 388 -24.81 -30.38 -32.14
N VAL A 389 -25.00 -29.35 -32.97
CA VAL A 389 -24.57 -27.96 -32.65
C VAL A 389 -25.74 -27.10 -32.14
N HIS A 390 -26.94 -27.68 -32.02
CA HIS A 390 -28.17 -26.97 -31.63
C HIS A 390 -28.67 -27.39 -30.24
N HIS A 391 -29.77 -26.80 -29.79
CA HIS A 391 -30.43 -27.25 -28.55
C HIS A 391 -30.70 -28.76 -28.65
N PRO A 392 -30.29 -29.55 -27.62
CA PRO A 392 -30.53 -30.97 -27.64
C PRO A 392 -32.05 -31.22 -27.64
N PRO A 393 -32.55 -32.12 -28.51
CA PRO A 393 -33.96 -32.47 -28.54
C PRO A 393 -34.40 -33.07 -27.20
N THR A 394 -35.62 -32.73 -26.78
CA THR A 394 -36.16 -33.12 -25.46
C THR A 394 -36.58 -34.59 -25.37
N ASP A 395 -36.55 -35.31 -26.49
CA ASP A 395 -36.90 -36.73 -26.61
C ASP A 395 -35.77 -37.70 -26.22
N GLY A 396 -34.58 -37.18 -25.89
CA GLY A 396 -33.42 -37.98 -25.50
C GLY A 396 -32.68 -38.64 -26.67
N SER A 397 -32.98 -38.27 -27.92
CA SER A 397 -32.34 -38.82 -29.12
C SER A 397 -30.86 -38.42 -29.29
N TYR A 398 -30.41 -37.39 -28.57
CA TYR A 398 -29.01 -36.93 -28.55
C TYR A 398 -28.45 -36.94 -27.13
N GLN A 399 -27.32 -37.61 -26.95
CA GLN A 399 -26.53 -37.54 -25.72
C GLN A 399 -25.20 -36.84 -26.01
N PRO A 400 -24.91 -35.69 -25.37
CA PRO A 400 -23.64 -35.00 -25.56
C PRO A 400 -22.49 -35.82 -24.95
N GLN A 401 -21.28 -35.61 -25.45
CA GLN A 401 -20.08 -36.18 -24.85
C GLN A 401 -19.94 -35.67 -23.40
N PRO A 402 -19.58 -36.53 -22.44
CA PRO A 402 -19.39 -36.11 -21.05
C PRO A 402 -18.24 -35.11 -20.95
N LEU A 403 -18.35 -34.17 -20.01
CA LEU A 403 -17.23 -33.30 -19.69
C LEU A 403 -16.06 -34.15 -19.16
N PRO A 404 -14.81 -33.84 -19.54
CA PRO A 404 -13.66 -34.56 -18.99
C PRO A 404 -13.69 -34.52 -17.45
N PRO A 405 -13.33 -35.63 -16.76
CA PRO A 405 -13.39 -35.72 -15.30
C PRO A 405 -12.62 -34.60 -14.60
N GLU A 406 -11.51 -34.15 -15.22
CA GLU A 406 -10.69 -33.03 -14.78
C GLU A 406 -11.50 -31.72 -14.67
N ILE A 407 -12.40 -31.46 -15.62
CA ILE A 407 -13.27 -30.29 -15.59
C ILE A 407 -14.43 -30.48 -14.61
N GLN A 408 -15.01 -31.68 -14.51
CA GLN A 408 -16.04 -31.99 -13.53
C GLN A 408 -15.54 -31.84 -12.08
N GLN A 409 -14.28 -32.22 -11.81
CA GLN A 409 -13.61 -32.04 -10.51
C GLN A 409 -13.30 -30.58 -10.20
N ILE A 410 -12.90 -29.78 -11.20
CA ILE A 410 -12.68 -28.32 -11.05
C ILE A 410 -13.98 -27.59 -10.69
N VAL A 411 -15.15 -28.12 -11.09
CA VAL A 411 -16.43 -27.49 -10.76
C VAL A 411 -16.98 -27.94 -9.39
N SER A 412 -16.80 -29.21 -9.02
CA SER A 412 -17.35 -29.80 -7.77
C SER A 412 -16.59 -29.49 -6.48
N SER A 413 -15.41 -28.89 -6.58
CA SER A 413 -14.56 -28.52 -5.45
C SER A 413 -14.79 -27.05 -5.08
N GLN A 414 -15.12 -26.76 -3.80
CA GLN A 414 -15.20 -25.39 -3.25
C GLN A 414 -13.83 -24.68 -3.17
N SER A 415 -12.84 -25.14 -3.91
CA SER A 415 -11.46 -24.71 -3.81
C SER A 415 -10.69 -25.18 -5.03
N PHE A 416 -10.63 -24.42 -6.12
CA PHE A 416 -9.61 -24.70 -7.14
C PHE A 416 -8.82 -23.46 -7.54
N GLN A 417 -7.66 -23.33 -6.89
CA GLN A 417 -6.45 -23.06 -7.64
C GLN A 417 -5.97 -24.40 -8.26
N HIS A 418 -5.54 -24.33 -9.52
CA HIS A 418 -4.76 -25.32 -10.28
C HIS A 418 -5.51 -26.43 -11.04
N ALA A 419 -5.89 -26.15 -12.29
CA ALA A 419 -5.96 -27.16 -13.34
C ALA A 419 -4.54 -27.64 -13.76
N PRO A 420 -4.36 -28.88 -14.23
CA PRO A 420 -3.07 -29.38 -14.72
C PRO A 420 -2.64 -28.64 -15.99
N LYS A 421 -1.39 -28.14 -16.01
CA LYS A 421 -0.82 -27.40 -17.15
C LYS A 421 -0.44 -28.32 -18.32
N LEU A 422 -0.62 -27.79 -19.54
CA LEU A 422 -0.20 -28.29 -20.87
C LEU A 422 1.30 -28.57 -21.09
N GLU A 423 2.09 -28.83 -20.07
CA GLU A 423 3.55 -28.93 -20.23
C GLU A 423 4.03 -30.24 -20.89
N LYS A 424 3.15 -31.17 -21.24
CA LYS A 424 3.53 -32.47 -21.85
C LYS A 424 3.49 -32.55 -23.39
N LEU A 425 3.49 -31.41 -24.09
CA LEU A 425 3.46 -31.38 -25.57
C LEU A 425 4.60 -30.59 -26.22
N ARG A 426 5.73 -30.45 -25.52
CA ARG A 426 7.00 -30.10 -26.16
C ARG A 426 7.84 -31.35 -26.35
N THR A 427 8.01 -31.67 -27.63
CA THR A 427 8.88 -32.68 -28.23
C THR A 427 10.19 -32.89 -27.49
N LYS A 428 10.50 -34.16 -27.18
CA LYS A 428 11.87 -34.63 -26.95
C LYS A 428 12.73 -34.25 -28.16
N PRO A 429 13.88 -33.57 -28.00
CA PRO A 429 14.94 -33.62 -28.99
C PRO A 429 15.60 -34.99 -28.95
N TYR A 430 15.83 -35.56 -30.12
CA TYR A 430 16.74 -36.68 -30.34
C TYR A 430 18.14 -36.28 -29.83
N SER A 431 18.80 -37.20 -29.13
CA SER A 431 20.12 -37.01 -28.52
C SER A 431 21.23 -37.05 -29.57
N GLU A 432 22.09 -36.04 -29.58
CA GLU A 432 23.48 -36.18 -30.04
C GLU A 432 24.39 -35.14 -29.36
N GLY A 433 25.49 -35.62 -28.77
CA GLY A 433 26.78 -34.94 -28.81
C GLY A 433 27.05 -33.68 -27.96
N GLN A 434 27.83 -33.90 -26.90
CA GLN A 434 29.00 -33.09 -26.49
C GLN A 434 28.87 -31.75 -25.72
N LYS A 435 29.56 -31.79 -24.56
CA LYS A 435 30.49 -30.79 -23.96
C LYS A 435 29.93 -29.57 -23.19
N SER A 436 30.14 -29.66 -21.86
CA SER A 436 30.85 -28.68 -21.01
C SER A 436 30.65 -27.18 -21.28
N THR A 437 30.08 -26.46 -20.31
CA THR A 437 30.80 -25.39 -19.55
C THR A 437 29.93 -24.77 -18.44
N ARG A 438 30.60 -24.30 -17.38
CA ARG A 438 30.07 -23.61 -16.19
C ARG A 438 29.52 -22.21 -16.48
N LYS A 439 28.71 -21.72 -15.53
CA LYS A 439 28.26 -20.32 -15.22
C LYS A 439 26.87 -19.92 -15.75
N GLY A 440 26.03 -19.49 -14.79
CA GLY A 440 24.81 -18.71 -15.05
C GLY A 440 23.70 -19.01 -14.04
N LEU A 441 23.63 -18.22 -12.97
CA LEU A 441 22.49 -18.21 -12.04
C LEU A 441 21.25 -17.70 -12.81
N VAL A 442 20.41 -18.61 -13.32
CA VAL A 442 19.22 -18.23 -14.09
C VAL A 442 18.07 -17.95 -13.12
N ARG A 443 17.65 -16.68 -13.05
CA ARG A 443 16.36 -16.27 -12.47
C ARG A 443 15.21 -16.94 -13.22
N THR A 444 14.70 -18.04 -12.70
CA THR A 444 13.49 -18.69 -13.23
C THR A 444 12.25 -17.89 -12.78
N LYS A 445 11.82 -16.91 -13.58
CA LYS A 445 10.46 -16.37 -13.47
C LYS A 445 9.48 -17.45 -13.92
N VAL A 446 8.99 -18.24 -12.98
CA VAL A 446 7.90 -19.19 -13.22
C VAL A 446 6.61 -18.40 -13.41
N ASN A 447 6.19 -18.22 -14.67
CA ASN A 447 4.94 -17.53 -15.01
C ASN A 447 3.75 -18.49 -14.76
N LEU A 448 3.30 -18.59 -13.51
CA LEU A 448 2.07 -19.27 -13.12
C LEU A 448 0.87 -18.38 -13.48
N ARG A 449 0.14 -18.72 -14.56
CA ARG A 449 -1.11 -18.06 -14.99
C ARG A 449 -2.30 -18.36 -14.04
N GLY A 450 -2.14 -18.12 -12.74
CA GLY A 450 -3.20 -18.18 -11.74
C GLY A 450 -3.62 -16.81 -11.19
N PHE A 451 -2.89 -15.76 -11.54
CA PHE A 451 -3.07 -14.44 -10.96
C PHE A 451 -3.09 -13.32 -12.00
N ARG A 452 -3.72 -12.19 -11.66
CA ARG A 452 -3.81 -10.99 -12.52
C ARG A 452 -2.41 -10.58 -13.01
N ARG A 453 -2.30 -10.06 -14.25
CA ARG A 453 -1.04 -9.53 -14.81
C ARG A 453 -0.34 -8.63 -13.77
N ALA A 454 0.95 -8.86 -13.53
CA ALA A 454 1.80 -8.26 -12.48
C ALA A 454 1.70 -8.89 -11.07
N THR A 455 1.00 -10.01 -10.90
CA THR A 455 1.11 -10.80 -9.66
C THR A 455 2.36 -11.68 -9.71
N SER A 456 3.18 -11.64 -8.67
CA SER A 456 4.35 -12.51 -8.52
C SER A 456 4.13 -13.55 -7.43
N ILE A 457 4.50 -14.80 -7.72
CA ILE A 457 4.52 -15.90 -6.76
C ILE A 457 5.98 -16.31 -6.54
N TRP A 458 6.35 -16.49 -5.28
CA TRP A 458 7.58 -17.13 -4.87
C TRP A 458 7.20 -18.36 -4.08
N ALA A 459 7.42 -19.56 -4.65
CA ALA A 459 6.92 -20.80 -4.07
C ALA A 459 8.00 -21.58 -3.30
N ALA A 460 7.60 -22.27 -2.24
CA ALA A 460 8.39 -23.13 -1.38
C ALA A 460 9.76 -22.52 -1.03
N ALA A 461 10.86 -23.16 -1.45
CA ALA A 461 12.22 -22.69 -1.17
C ALA A 461 12.48 -21.25 -1.67
N SER A 462 11.86 -20.83 -2.78
CA SER A 462 12.03 -19.46 -3.30
C SER A 462 11.24 -18.43 -2.48
N GLY A 463 10.07 -18.81 -1.96
CA GLY A 463 9.27 -17.97 -1.06
C GLY A 463 9.98 -17.75 0.26
N LEU A 464 10.42 -18.85 0.87
CA LEU A 464 11.16 -18.82 2.13
C LEU A 464 12.52 -18.09 2.00
N CYS A 465 13.27 -18.29 0.92
CA CYS A 465 14.50 -17.51 0.68
C CYS A 465 14.22 -16.01 0.52
N GLN A 466 13.15 -15.61 -0.18
CA GLN A 466 12.75 -14.20 -0.26
C GLN A 466 12.39 -13.63 1.12
N ALA A 467 11.74 -14.43 1.96
CA ALA A 467 11.38 -14.04 3.32
C ALA A 467 12.64 -13.78 4.17
N PHE A 468 13.60 -14.72 4.16
CA PHE A 468 14.88 -14.56 4.87
C PHE A 468 15.68 -13.36 4.37
N ILE A 469 15.84 -13.20 3.04
CA ILE A 469 16.59 -12.06 2.48
C ILE A 469 15.98 -10.73 2.92
N GLY A 470 14.64 -10.60 2.91
CA GLY A 470 13.97 -9.39 3.34
C GLY A 470 14.20 -9.07 4.81
N ALA A 471 14.00 -10.05 5.69
CA ALA A 471 14.19 -9.91 7.11
C ALA A 471 15.65 -9.58 7.48
N ILE A 472 16.59 -10.32 6.90
CA ILE A 472 18.02 -10.13 7.12
C ILE A 472 18.49 -8.76 6.63
N ALA A 473 18.03 -8.31 5.45
CA ALA A 473 18.39 -6.99 4.93
C ALA A 473 17.92 -5.84 5.84
N ILE A 474 16.74 -5.98 6.45
CA ILE A 474 16.23 -5.01 7.43
C ILE A 474 17.04 -5.05 8.72
N GLY A 475 17.36 -6.23 9.24
CA GLY A 475 18.26 -6.38 10.38
C GLY A 475 19.60 -5.70 10.13
N ASP A 476 20.28 -6.07 9.04
CA ASP A 476 21.58 -5.52 8.63
C ASP A 476 21.55 -3.99 8.45
N MET A 477 20.42 -3.43 8.00
CA MET A 477 20.24 -2.00 7.90
C MET A 477 20.33 -1.33 9.28
N VAL A 478 19.63 -1.83 10.29
CA VAL A 478 19.54 -1.19 11.62
C VAL A 478 20.63 -1.63 12.60
N LYS A 479 21.38 -2.71 12.33
CA LYS A 479 22.47 -3.19 13.20
C LYS A 479 23.45 -2.11 13.66
N SER A 480 23.80 -1.19 12.76
CA SER A 480 24.76 -0.12 13.05
C SER A 480 24.25 0.91 14.06
N THR A 481 22.95 0.94 14.40
CA THR A 481 22.41 1.84 15.42
C THR A 481 22.45 1.25 16.82
N LEU A 482 22.76 -0.05 16.96
CA LEU A 482 22.71 -0.75 18.24
C LEU A 482 23.92 -0.40 19.13
N GLY A 483 23.66 -0.03 20.38
CA GLY A 483 24.69 0.15 21.42
C GLY A 483 25.18 1.59 21.60
N PRO A 484 25.96 1.88 22.65
CA PRO A 484 26.39 3.23 23.02
C PRO A 484 27.35 3.88 22.01
N LYS A 485 27.95 3.07 21.12
CA LYS A 485 28.78 3.52 19.99
C LYS A 485 28.07 3.31 18.64
N GLY A 486 26.75 3.10 18.67
CA GLY A 486 25.93 3.02 17.47
C GLY A 486 25.90 4.35 16.70
N MET A 487 25.72 4.25 15.40
CA MET A 487 25.74 5.37 14.46
C MET A 487 24.32 5.74 14.00
N ASP A 488 24.06 7.04 13.89
CA ASP A 488 22.79 7.56 13.39
C ASP A 488 22.65 7.39 11.87
N LYS A 489 21.40 7.39 11.39
CA LYS A 489 21.07 7.36 9.97
C LYS A 489 20.42 8.65 9.52
N ILE A 490 20.78 9.08 8.31
CA ILE A 490 20.15 10.21 7.63
C ILE A 490 19.06 9.68 6.69
N LEU A 491 17.82 10.12 6.92
CA LEU A 491 16.64 9.75 6.16
C LEU A 491 16.18 10.97 5.35
N GLN A 492 16.11 10.83 4.03
CA GLN A 492 15.67 11.90 3.13
C GLN A 492 14.42 11.46 2.34
N PRO A 493 13.27 12.13 2.49
CA PRO A 493 12.08 11.83 1.71
C PRO A 493 12.23 12.31 0.25
N ALA A 494 11.64 11.57 -0.70
CA ALA A 494 11.80 11.83 -2.13
C ALA A 494 11.05 13.08 -2.66
N ASN A 495 10.02 13.57 -1.95
CA ASN A 495 9.23 14.73 -2.36
C ASN A 495 10.01 16.04 -2.08
N THR A 496 10.94 16.36 -2.99
CA THR A 496 11.98 17.39 -2.79
C THR A 496 11.71 18.66 -3.60
N THR A 497 10.46 19.16 -3.63
CA THR A 497 10.11 20.43 -4.32
C THR A 497 9.39 21.43 -3.43
N GLY A 498 9.59 21.36 -2.10
CA GLY A 498 9.01 22.33 -1.16
C GLY A 498 9.99 22.73 -0.05
N PRO A 499 9.73 23.85 0.66
CA PRO A 499 10.59 24.39 1.72
C PRO A 499 10.72 23.50 2.98
N ASN A 500 9.97 22.40 3.08
CA ASN A 500 10.04 21.41 4.17
C ASN A 500 10.85 20.16 3.76
N SER A 501 12.01 20.34 3.12
CA SER A 501 12.92 19.25 2.74
C SER A 501 13.77 18.77 3.92
N ASN A 502 13.16 18.53 5.08
CA ASN A 502 13.92 18.24 6.29
C ASN A 502 14.40 16.79 6.23
N ALA A 503 15.72 16.64 6.10
CA ALA A 503 16.37 15.36 6.36
C ALA A 503 16.24 15.06 7.86
N THR A 504 15.88 13.82 8.19
CA THR A 504 15.78 13.36 9.57
C THR A 504 17.02 12.56 9.90
N VAL A 505 17.79 12.99 10.89
CA VAL A 505 18.87 12.20 11.47
C VAL A 505 18.29 11.46 12.67
N THR A 506 18.54 10.15 12.79
CA THR A 506 18.03 9.37 13.92
C THR A 506 18.78 8.08 14.18
N ASN A 507 18.83 7.71 15.46
CA ASN A 507 19.32 6.41 15.92
C ASN A 507 18.20 5.37 16.06
N ASP A 508 16.96 5.82 16.31
CA ASP A 508 15.84 4.95 16.64
C ASP A 508 15.47 4.02 15.47
N GLY A 509 15.56 2.72 15.74
CA GLY A 509 15.24 1.67 14.78
C GLY A 509 13.80 1.75 14.28
N ALA A 510 12.83 2.06 15.16
CA ALA A 510 11.43 2.14 14.75
C ALA A 510 11.20 3.30 13.78
N THR A 511 11.79 4.46 14.03
CA THR A 511 11.70 5.63 13.14
C THR A 511 12.36 5.38 11.78
N ILE A 512 13.52 4.72 11.76
CA ILE A 512 14.18 4.30 10.50
C ILE A 512 13.25 3.39 9.71
N LEU A 513 12.73 2.34 10.34
CA LEU A 513 11.91 1.33 9.67
C LEU A 513 10.54 1.85 9.23
N LYS A 514 9.96 2.81 9.96
CA LYS A 514 8.73 3.53 9.56
C LYS A 514 8.94 4.38 8.30
N SER A 515 10.14 4.93 8.11
CA SER A 515 10.45 5.88 7.04
C SER A 515 10.91 5.20 5.74
N VAL A 516 11.45 3.99 5.82
CA VAL A 516 11.95 3.24 4.66
C VAL A 516 10.80 2.59 3.89
N TRP A 517 10.80 2.75 2.57
CA TRP A 517 9.84 2.07 1.70
C TRP A 517 10.21 0.58 1.56
N ILE A 518 9.33 -0.30 2.02
CA ILE A 518 9.57 -1.76 2.05
C ILE A 518 8.51 -2.50 1.24
N ASP A 519 8.97 -3.24 0.23
CA ASP A 519 8.13 -4.07 -0.64
C ASP A 519 8.04 -5.54 -0.20
N ASN A 520 8.99 -6.02 0.61
CA ASN A 520 9.06 -7.40 1.05
C ASN A 520 8.16 -7.62 2.28
N PRO A 521 7.26 -8.63 2.27
CA PRO A 521 6.32 -8.84 3.36
C PRO A 521 6.98 -9.29 4.67
N ALA A 522 8.05 -10.10 4.61
CA ALA A 522 8.76 -10.53 5.82
C ALA A 522 9.50 -9.37 6.48
N ALA A 523 10.10 -8.50 5.68
CA ALA A 523 10.66 -7.23 6.15
C ALA A 523 9.61 -6.34 6.83
N ARG A 524 8.38 -6.29 6.28
CA ARG A 524 7.28 -5.54 6.87
C ARG A 524 6.81 -6.12 8.22
N ILE A 525 6.83 -7.45 8.38
CA ILE A 525 6.57 -8.09 9.68
C ILE A 525 7.55 -7.56 10.74
N LEU A 526 8.85 -7.49 10.43
CA LEU A 526 9.83 -6.93 11.37
C LEU A 526 9.61 -5.45 11.67
N VAL A 527 9.19 -4.65 10.68
CA VAL A 527 8.83 -3.24 10.89
C VAL A 527 7.63 -3.10 11.83
N ASP A 528 6.60 -3.92 11.64
CA ASP A 528 5.39 -3.86 12.48
C ASP A 528 5.67 -4.36 13.90
N ILE A 529 6.60 -5.30 14.08
CA ILE A 529 7.09 -5.72 15.40
C ILE A 529 7.92 -4.62 16.07
N SER A 530 8.79 -3.94 15.33
CA SER A 530 9.53 -2.77 15.84
C SER A 530 8.58 -1.67 16.33
N LYS A 531 7.50 -1.39 15.58
CA LYS A 531 6.44 -0.45 16.01
C LYS A 531 5.69 -0.91 17.26
N THR A 532 5.43 -2.21 17.38
CA THR A 532 4.73 -2.76 18.54
C THR A 532 5.62 -2.65 19.78
N GLN A 533 6.91 -2.98 19.64
CA GLN A 533 7.91 -2.80 20.70
C GLN A 533 8.04 -1.33 21.14
N ASP A 534 8.04 -0.41 20.18
CA ASP A 534 8.04 1.05 20.42
C ASP A 534 6.80 1.49 21.21
N GLN A 535 5.62 1.02 20.85
CA GLN A 535 4.37 1.36 21.55
C GLN A 535 4.25 0.75 22.95
N GLU A 536 4.72 -0.49 23.13
CA GLU A 536 4.59 -1.20 24.41
C GLU A 536 5.69 -0.85 25.42
N CYS A 537 6.93 -0.71 24.94
CA CYS A 537 8.12 -0.57 25.79
C CYS A 537 8.90 0.72 25.53
N GLY A 538 8.80 1.32 24.34
CA GLY A 538 9.52 2.55 23.95
C GLY A 538 11.02 2.40 23.76
N ASP A 539 11.59 1.21 23.94
CA ASP A 539 13.01 0.93 23.73
C ASP A 539 13.20 -0.53 23.30
N GLY A 540 14.40 -0.85 22.81
CA GLY A 540 14.71 -2.15 22.23
C GLY A 540 14.15 -2.33 20.82
N THR A 541 13.73 -1.24 20.17
CA THR A 541 13.16 -1.21 18.80
C THR A 541 14.14 -1.78 17.76
N THR A 542 15.43 -1.50 17.92
CA THR A 542 16.51 -2.08 17.10
C THR A 542 16.82 -3.51 17.53
N SER A 543 16.96 -3.75 18.84
CA SER A 543 17.33 -5.06 19.40
C SER A 543 16.37 -6.17 18.98
N VAL A 544 15.06 -5.92 19.00
CA VAL A 544 14.04 -6.92 18.59
C VAL A 544 14.19 -7.30 17.12
N VAL A 545 14.46 -6.32 16.24
CA VAL A 545 14.61 -6.55 14.79
C VAL A 545 15.92 -7.28 14.48
N VAL A 546 17.01 -6.86 15.11
CA VAL A 546 18.32 -7.51 14.94
C VAL A 546 18.27 -8.95 15.43
N LEU A 547 17.71 -9.19 16.62
CA LEU A 547 17.58 -10.53 17.18
C LEU A 547 16.72 -11.44 16.28
N ALA A 548 15.57 -10.95 15.81
CA ALA A 548 14.72 -11.70 14.88
C ALA A 548 15.44 -12.01 13.56
N ALA A 549 16.19 -11.04 13.01
CA ALA A 549 16.95 -11.23 11.79
C ALA A 549 18.07 -12.28 11.96
N GLU A 550 18.77 -12.29 13.09
CA GLU A 550 19.81 -13.29 13.37
C GLU A 550 19.24 -14.68 13.65
N MET A 551 18.09 -14.78 14.32
CA MET A 551 17.34 -16.03 14.43
C MET A 551 16.96 -16.59 13.06
N LEU A 552 16.55 -15.72 12.13
CA LEU A 552 16.20 -16.10 10.76
C LEU A 552 17.42 -16.46 9.91
N ARG A 553 18.55 -15.77 10.09
CA ARG A 553 19.84 -16.10 9.47
C ARG A 553 20.29 -17.51 9.87
N ASN A 554 20.20 -17.85 11.15
CA ASN A 554 20.55 -19.19 11.61
C ASN A 554 19.52 -20.25 11.16
N ALA A 555 18.24 -19.89 11.11
CA ALA A 555 17.21 -20.77 10.57
C ALA A 555 17.42 -21.08 9.08
N GLN A 556 17.87 -20.09 8.28
CA GLN A 556 18.22 -20.29 6.88
C GLN A 556 19.28 -21.39 6.72
N ASN A 557 20.34 -21.35 7.53
CA ASN A 557 21.39 -22.38 7.50
C ASN A 557 20.84 -23.79 7.79
N LEU A 558 19.88 -23.90 8.71
CA LEU A 558 19.23 -25.19 9.03
C LEU A 558 18.34 -25.68 7.89
N VAL A 559 17.60 -24.78 7.24
CA VAL A 559 16.77 -25.12 6.07
C VAL A 559 17.65 -25.56 4.90
N GLU A 560 18.78 -24.89 4.67
CA GLU A 560 19.78 -25.28 3.67
C GLU A 560 20.37 -26.67 3.97
N ALA A 561 20.58 -26.98 5.25
CA ALA A 561 20.94 -28.31 5.76
C ALA A 561 19.78 -29.34 5.72
N LYS A 562 18.68 -29.04 5.01
CA LYS A 562 17.51 -29.91 4.81
C LYS A 562 16.73 -30.23 6.09
N MET A 563 16.78 -29.35 7.08
CA MET A 563 15.89 -29.42 8.23
C MET A 563 14.51 -28.85 7.88
N HIS A 564 13.45 -29.57 8.24
CA HIS A 564 12.09 -29.11 7.99
C HIS A 564 11.75 -27.88 8.86
N PRO A 565 11.15 -26.80 8.33
CA PRO A 565 10.83 -25.58 9.08
C PRO A 565 10.09 -25.82 10.41
N GLN A 566 9.12 -26.72 10.42
CA GLN A 566 8.38 -27.09 11.64
C GLN A 566 9.26 -27.69 12.76
N VAL A 567 10.36 -28.37 12.42
CA VAL A 567 11.31 -28.90 13.41
C VAL A 567 12.10 -27.75 14.04
N ILE A 568 12.51 -26.77 13.22
CA ILE A 568 13.22 -25.57 13.68
C ILE A 568 12.32 -24.80 14.65
N ILE A 569 11.05 -24.59 14.29
CA ILE A 569 10.06 -23.91 15.14
C ILE A 569 9.91 -24.62 16.50
N ARG A 570 9.81 -25.95 16.52
CA ARG A 570 9.74 -26.71 17.79
C ARG A 570 10.98 -26.49 18.64
N GLY A 571 12.17 -26.55 18.04
CA GLY A 571 13.42 -26.25 18.75
C GLY A 571 13.47 -24.82 19.29
N TYR A 572 13.08 -23.82 18.50
CA TYR A 572 13.06 -22.42 18.92
C TYR A 572 12.08 -22.17 20.08
N ARG A 573 10.92 -22.85 20.10
CA ARG A 573 9.98 -22.76 21.23
C ARG A 573 10.55 -23.33 22.53
N LEU A 574 11.28 -24.46 22.45
CA LEU A 574 11.97 -25.04 23.61
C LEU A 574 13.09 -24.12 24.12
N ALA A 575 13.87 -23.54 23.20
CA ALA A 575 14.91 -22.58 23.54
C ALA A 575 14.33 -21.30 24.16
N LEU A 576 13.24 -20.77 23.61
CA LEU A 576 12.54 -19.61 24.14
C LEU A 576 12.07 -19.84 25.58
N ALA A 577 11.49 -21.01 25.87
CA ALA A 577 11.05 -21.35 27.22
C ALA A 577 12.22 -21.34 28.22
N ALA A 578 13.35 -21.97 27.87
CA ALA A 578 14.55 -21.99 28.71
C ALA A 578 15.17 -20.59 28.89
N ALA A 579 15.20 -19.78 27.83
CA ALA A 579 15.69 -18.40 27.90
C ALA A 579 14.82 -17.51 28.79
N ARG A 580 13.49 -17.63 28.67
CA ARG A 580 12.52 -16.89 29.50
C ARG A 580 12.64 -17.23 30.98
N GLU A 581 12.69 -18.52 31.30
CA GLU A 581 12.86 -18.99 32.68
C GLU A 581 14.17 -18.43 33.28
N ARG A 582 15.25 -18.42 32.50
CA ARG A 582 16.52 -17.86 32.94
C ARG A 582 16.45 -16.35 33.19
N LEU A 583 15.81 -15.60 32.30
CA LEU A 583 15.64 -14.15 32.42
C LEU A 583 14.80 -13.80 33.67
N GLU A 584 13.72 -14.54 33.92
CA GLU A 584 12.88 -14.38 35.11
C GLU A 584 13.65 -14.68 36.40
N ALA A 585 14.49 -15.72 36.41
CA ALA A 585 15.28 -16.10 37.57
C ALA A 585 16.39 -15.09 37.93
N LEU A 586 16.88 -14.31 36.95
CA LEU A 586 17.93 -13.31 37.13
C LEU A 586 17.39 -11.88 37.33
N ALA A 587 16.07 -11.69 37.24
CA ALA A 587 15.44 -10.39 37.46
C ALA A 587 15.52 -9.99 38.94
N MET A 588 15.81 -8.72 39.19
CA MET A 588 15.86 -8.11 40.53
C MET A 588 14.68 -7.16 40.69
N ASP A 589 14.15 -7.02 41.90
CA ASP A 589 13.02 -6.12 42.20
C ASP A 589 13.33 -5.27 43.43
N ASN A 590 13.37 -3.95 43.24
CA ASN A 590 13.55 -2.96 44.30
C ASN A 590 12.33 -2.05 44.48
N GLY A 591 11.18 -2.37 43.88
CA GLY A 591 9.99 -1.51 43.87
C GLY A 591 9.43 -1.13 45.24
N ARG A 592 9.78 -1.88 46.30
CA ARG A 592 9.35 -1.59 47.68
C ARG A 592 10.16 -0.47 48.36
N ASP A 593 11.39 -0.22 47.91
CA ASP A 593 12.27 0.82 48.48
C ASP A 593 12.34 2.00 47.51
N PRO A 594 11.67 3.13 47.82
CA PRO A 594 11.58 4.25 46.88
C PRO A 594 12.94 4.91 46.60
N THR A 595 13.90 4.82 47.53
CA THR A 595 15.22 5.42 47.34
C THR A 595 16.05 4.63 46.35
N LYS A 596 16.15 3.31 46.55
CA LYS A 596 16.83 2.40 45.63
C LYS A 596 16.13 2.30 44.28
N PHE A 597 14.80 2.27 44.27
CA PHE A 597 14.04 2.24 43.04
C PHE A 597 14.29 3.49 42.18
N ARG A 598 14.39 4.67 42.81
CA ARG A 598 14.78 5.89 42.08
C ARG A 598 16.18 5.79 41.50
N GLU A 599 17.14 5.20 42.22
CA GLU A 599 18.49 4.95 41.69
C GLU A 599 18.48 3.99 40.50
N ASP A 600 17.66 2.94 40.55
CA ASP A 600 17.52 1.98 39.45
C ASP A 600 16.90 2.64 38.21
N LEU A 601 15.88 3.48 38.39
CA LEU A 601 15.30 4.29 37.32
C LEU A 601 16.36 5.21 36.68
N LEU A 602 17.21 5.86 37.48
CA LEU A 602 18.31 6.68 36.94
C LEU A 602 19.31 5.85 36.14
N ARG A 603 19.67 4.65 36.60
CA ARG A 603 20.57 3.73 35.89
C ARG A 603 19.99 3.26 34.56
N ILE A 604 18.69 2.96 34.52
CA ILE A 604 17.97 2.59 33.30
C ILE A 604 17.95 3.75 32.31
N ALA A 605 17.56 4.95 32.76
CA ALA A 605 17.53 6.13 31.92
C ALA A 605 18.91 6.45 31.32
N ARG A 606 19.98 6.37 32.12
CA ARG A 606 21.37 6.54 31.65
C ARG A 606 21.74 5.53 30.58
N THR A 607 21.30 4.28 30.73
CA THR A 607 21.59 3.20 29.79
C THR A 607 20.86 3.44 28.47
N THR A 608 19.55 3.71 28.49
CA THR A 608 18.74 3.99 27.29
C THR A 608 19.19 5.26 26.53
N LEU A 609 19.67 6.28 27.25
CA LEU A 609 20.16 7.53 26.62
C LEU A 609 21.59 7.40 26.05
N SER A 610 22.33 6.35 26.41
CA SER A 610 23.76 6.24 26.10
C SER A 610 24.08 5.99 24.62
N SER A 611 23.13 5.49 23.83
CA SER A 611 23.26 5.22 22.39
C SER A 611 22.78 6.35 21.49
N LYS A 612 22.42 7.51 22.07
CA LYS A 612 21.71 8.59 21.37
C LYS A 612 22.47 9.90 21.47
N LEU A 613 21.95 10.94 20.80
CA LEU A 613 22.52 12.29 20.80
C LEU A 613 22.74 12.86 22.22
N LEU A 614 21.91 12.44 23.17
CA LEU A 614 21.94 12.89 24.57
C LEU A 614 23.06 12.24 25.40
N GLN A 615 23.92 11.39 24.82
CA GLN A 615 24.99 10.67 25.53
C GLN A 615 25.88 11.59 26.38
N HIS A 616 26.25 12.77 25.88
CA HIS A 616 27.16 13.70 26.58
C HIS A 616 26.54 14.33 27.84
N GLU A 617 25.22 14.55 27.85
CA GLU A 617 24.49 15.15 28.97
C GLU A 617 23.48 14.14 29.56
N LYS A 618 23.79 12.84 29.46
CA LYS A 618 22.87 11.75 29.85
C LYS A 618 22.46 11.82 31.32
N ASP A 619 23.33 12.29 32.22
CA ASP A 619 23.02 12.44 33.64
C ASP A 619 21.94 13.48 33.90
N HIS A 620 22.00 14.59 33.15
CA HIS A 620 21.02 15.66 33.22
C HIS A 620 19.66 15.17 32.72
N PHE A 621 19.63 14.60 31.52
CA PHE A 621 18.39 14.10 30.92
C PHE A 621 17.80 12.88 31.66
N ALA A 622 18.64 12.03 32.26
CA ALA A 622 18.17 10.94 33.12
C ALA A 622 17.43 11.48 34.35
N THR A 623 17.98 12.52 34.99
CA THR A 623 17.34 13.17 36.14
C THR A 623 16.01 13.80 35.74
N LEU A 624 15.98 14.54 34.63
CA LEU A 624 14.75 15.15 34.09
C LEU A 624 13.67 14.10 33.80
N ALA A 625 14.03 12.99 33.15
CA ALA A 625 13.10 11.94 32.78
C ALA A 625 12.54 11.22 34.02
N VAL A 626 13.38 10.88 34.99
CA VAL A 626 12.96 10.23 36.23
C VAL A 626 12.06 11.15 37.06
N ASP A 627 12.43 12.42 37.21
CA ASP A 627 11.62 13.36 37.97
C ASP A 627 10.26 13.62 37.30
N ALA A 628 10.21 13.66 35.96
CA ALA A 628 8.96 13.79 35.21
C ALA A 628 8.05 12.56 35.38
N VAL A 629 8.62 11.33 35.32
CA VAL A 629 7.85 10.09 35.47
C VAL A 629 7.36 9.88 36.90
N LEU A 630 8.18 10.18 37.90
CA LEU A 630 7.77 10.07 39.30
C LEU A 630 6.64 11.06 39.65
N ARG A 631 6.60 12.24 39.01
CA ARG A 631 5.50 13.21 39.18
C ARG A 631 4.15 12.72 38.68
N LEU A 632 4.10 11.82 37.71
CA LEU A 632 2.85 11.26 37.19
C LEU A 632 2.10 10.38 38.19
N GLY A 633 2.74 9.96 39.29
CA GLY A 633 2.10 9.27 40.40
C GLY A 633 1.40 7.95 40.02
N GLY A 634 1.84 7.28 38.95
CA GLY A 634 1.29 6.00 38.49
C GLY A 634 0.06 6.09 37.57
N LYS A 635 -0.31 7.28 37.06
CA LYS A 635 -1.33 7.37 36.00
C LYS A 635 -0.84 6.71 34.70
N PRO A 636 -1.70 6.00 33.95
CA PRO A 636 -1.32 5.14 32.83
C PRO A 636 -1.03 5.89 31.49
N ASN A 637 -0.81 7.22 31.49
CA ASN A 637 -0.61 7.96 30.22
C ASN A 637 0.63 8.88 30.22
N LEU A 638 1.53 8.64 29.25
CA LEU A 638 2.69 9.48 28.94
C LEU A 638 2.31 10.85 28.36
N ASP A 639 1.11 10.99 27.79
CA ASP A 639 0.64 12.24 27.18
C ASP A 639 0.54 13.39 28.20
N TYR A 640 0.53 13.12 29.50
CA TYR A 640 0.57 14.15 30.54
C TYR A 640 1.94 14.86 30.67
N ILE A 641 2.99 14.32 30.05
CA ILE A 641 4.29 14.98 29.91
C ILE A 641 4.31 15.71 28.57
N GLN A 642 4.29 17.03 28.61
CA GLN A 642 4.44 17.86 27.41
C GLN A 642 5.92 18.11 27.15
N VAL A 643 6.38 17.86 25.93
CA VAL A 643 7.71 18.25 25.47
C VAL A 643 7.60 19.48 24.58
N LEU A 644 8.22 20.60 24.97
CA LEU A 644 8.27 21.84 24.20
C LEU A 644 9.66 22.04 23.62
N LYS A 645 9.77 22.06 22.29
CA LYS A 645 11.03 22.33 21.58
C LYS A 645 11.18 23.83 21.36
N LYS A 646 12.22 24.43 21.93
CA LYS A 646 12.55 25.85 21.72
C LYS A 646 13.99 26.00 21.20
N PRO A 647 14.17 26.45 19.95
CA PRO A 647 15.51 26.61 19.36
C PRO A 647 16.33 27.67 20.10
N GLY A 648 17.64 27.55 19.95
CA GLY A 648 18.65 28.34 20.67
C GLY A 648 19.08 27.69 21.98
N ALA A 649 20.21 28.16 22.51
CA ALA A 649 20.90 27.64 23.69
C ALA A 649 21.47 26.20 23.53
N SER A 650 22.16 25.72 24.57
CA SER A 650 22.71 24.36 24.64
C SER A 650 21.66 23.35 25.10
N LEU A 651 21.84 22.07 24.75
CA LEU A 651 20.99 20.95 25.23
C LEU A 651 20.93 20.88 26.76
N LYS A 652 22.01 21.25 27.44
CA LYS A 652 22.11 21.28 28.91
C LYS A 652 21.17 22.27 29.58
N GLU A 653 20.76 23.32 28.85
CA GLU A 653 19.80 24.32 29.35
C GLU A 653 18.34 23.85 29.24
N SER A 654 18.11 22.61 28.79
CA SER A 654 16.79 21.98 28.87
C SER A 654 16.40 21.74 30.32
N PHE A 655 15.14 21.92 30.67
CA PHE A 655 14.68 21.80 32.06
C PHE A 655 13.25 21.27 32.16
N LEU A 656 12.94 20.70 33.31
CA LEU A 656 11.60 20.27 33.72
C LEU A 656 10.98 21.40 34.54
N GLU A 657 9.89 21.99 34.06
CA GLU A 657 9.18 23.03 34.80
C GLU A 657 8.47 22.41 36.02
N GLU A 658 8.50 23.10 37.17
CA GLU A 658 7.84 22.63 38.40
C GLU A 658 6.31 22.67 38.30
N GLY A 659 5.77 23.60 37.51
CA GLY A 659 4.37 23.63 37.13
C GLY A 659 4.15 23.19 35.68
N PHE A 660 3.52 24.07 34.90
CA PHE A 660 3.13 23.78 33.52
C PHE A 660 3.37 24.97 32.60
N ILE A 661 3.78 24.70 31.36
CA ILE A 661 3.98 25.75 30.35
C ILE A 661 3.02 25.49 29.19
N LEU A 662 2.22 26.49 28.88
CA LEU A 662 1.32 26.49 27.74
C LEU A 662 1.88 27.38 26.62
N GLU A 663 2.02 26.81 25.42
CA GLU A 663 2.47 27.54 24.23
C GLU A 663 1.33 28.36 23.61
N LYS A 664 0.86 29.35 24.37
CA LYS A 664 -0.14 30.34 23.96
C LYS A 664 0.24 31.70 24.53
N ARG A 665 -0.53 32.72 24.18
CA ARG A 665 -0.37 34.09 24.68
C ARG A 665 -1.63 34.51 25.42
N ILE A 666 -1.46 35.35 26.42
CA ILE A 666 -2.59 35.95 27.12
C ILE A 666 -3.21 37.01 26.20
N GLY A 667 -4.54 37.06 26.12
CA GLY A 667 -5.30 38.00 25.28
C GLY A 667 -4.90 39.46 25.48
N VAL A 668 -5.28 40.32 24.52
CA VAL A 668 -4.82 41.71 24.47
C VAL A 668 -5.49 42.55 25.56
N GLY A 669 -4.69 43.23 26.38
CA GLY A 669 -5.18 44.11 27.43
C GLY A 669 -5.54 43.45 28.75
N HIS A 670 -5.37 42.13 28.86
CA HIS A 670 -5.37 41.41 30.14
C HIS A 670 -4.05 41.60 30.90
N LYS A 671 -4.07 41.38 32.22
CA LYS A 671 -2.86 41.39 33.05
C LYS A 671 -1.91 40.28 32.59
N LYS A 672 -0.61 40.58 32.49
CA LYS A 672 0.41 39.60 32.06
C LYS A 672 0.93 38.70 33.18
N VAL A 673 0.68 39.09 34.42
CA VAL A 673 1.00 38.35 35.63
C VAL A 673 -0.21 38.41 36.55
N LEU A 674 -0.58 37.27 37.13
CA LEU A 674 -1.63 37.15 38.13
C LEU A 674 -1.17 36.20 39.25
N GLU A 675 -1.49 36.56 40.49
CA GLU A 675 -1.22 35.77 41.70
C GLU A 675 -2.52 35.21 42.28
N ASP A 676 -2.42 34.13 43.05
CA ASP A 676 -3.54 33.42 43.68
C ASP A 676 -4.69 33.10 42.71
N CYS A 677 -4.35 32.34 41.67
CA CYS A 677 -5.21 32.06 40.54
C CYS A 677 -6.20 30.93 40.85
N LYS A 678 -7.50 31.24 40.71
CA LYS A 678 -8.64 30.32 40.64
C LYS A 678 -9.08 30.18 39.19
N VAL A 679 -8.80 29.00 38.64
CA VAL A 679 -8.87 28.74 37.21
C VAL A 679 -10.11 27.91 36.88
N LEU A 680 -10.93 28.38 35.95
CA LEU A 680 -12.00 27.60 35.33
C LEU A 680 -11.51 27.09 33.97
N VAL A 681 -11.47 25.78 33.79
CA VAL A 681 -11.14 25.14 32.50
C VAL A 681 -12.42 24.73 31.80
N ALA A 682 -12.61 25.21 30.58
CA ALA A 682 -13.85 25.02 29.84
C ALA A 682 -13.64 24.50 28.42
N ASN A 683 -14.67 23.83 27.93
CA ASN A 683 -14.84 23.46 26.53
C ASN A 683 -16.20 23.93 26.04
N CYS A 684 -16.31 25.22 25.75
CA CYS A 684 -17.53 25.82 25.24
C CYS A 684 -17.24 26.72 24.03
N GLN A 685 -18.26 26.92 23.19
CA GLN A 685 -18.19 27.92 22.12
C GLN A 685 -18.24 29.31 22.75
N MET A 686 -17.25 30.14 22.46
CA MET A 686 -17.19 31.56 22.86
C MET A 686 -17.25 32.45 21.61
N ASP A 687 -18.19 32.11 20.75
CA ASP A 687 -18.61 32.82 19.53
C ASP A 687 -20.14 32.99 19.59
N THR A 688 -20.74 33.59 18.56
CA THR A 688 -22.17 33.48 18.24
C THR A 688 -22.63 32.03 18.36
N ASP A 689 -23.46 31.75 19.37
CA ASP A 689 -24.00 30.41 19.62
C ASP A 689 -24.98 30.05 18.48
N LYS A 690 -24.45 29.51 17.37
CA LYS A 690 -25.24 29.09 16.22
C LYS A 690 -26.25 28.04 16.64
N ILE A 691 -27.49 28.20 16.16
CA ILE A 691 -28.53 27.20 16.32
C ILE A 691 -28.06 25.92 15.61
N LYS A 692 -27.86 24.83 16.37
CA LYS A 692 -27.33 23.55 15.85
C LYS A 692 -28.30 22.77 14.94
N ILE A 693 -29.39 23.39 14.52
CA ILE A 693 -30.36 22.81 13.59
C ILE A 693 -29.82 23.06 12.17
N TYR A 694 -29.32 22.01 11.53
CA TYR A 694 -28.78 22.08 10.18
C TYR A 694 -29.83 22.63 9.21
N GLY A 695 -29.51 23.74 8.52
CA GLY A 695 -30.42 24.38 7.58
C GLY A 695 -31.41 25.37 8.20
N ALA A 696 -31.34 25.66 9.50
CA ALA A 696 -32.10 26.74 10.10
C ALA A 696 -31.66 28.09 9.49
N ARG A 697 -32.57 28.71 8.73
CA ARG A 697 -32.41 30.06 8.19
C ARG A 697 -33.45 30.93 8.86
N VAL A 698 -33.01 32.00 9.50
CA VAL A 698 -33.93 33.02 10.02
C VAL A 698 -34.24 33.96 8.86
N LYS A 699 -35.50 33.92 8.38
CA LYS A 699 -36.00 34.90 7.43
C LYS A 699 -36.61 36.04 8.24
N VAL A 700 -36.23 37.26 7.90
CA VAL A 700 -36.71 38.50 8.53
C VAL A 700 -37.43 39.34 7.50
N ASP A 701 -38.52 40.00 7.91
CA ASP A 701 -39.34 40.84 7.03
C ASP A 701 -38.93 42.32 7.06
N SER A 702 -38.01 42.71 7.97
CA SER A 702 -37.52 44.09 8.11
C SER A 702 -36.07 44.15 8.59
N LEU A 703 -35.41 45.30 8.35
CA LEU A 703 -34.05 45.57 8.87
C LEU A 703 -34.03 45.69 10.41
N GLU A 704 -35.11 46.18 11.02
CA GLU A 704 -35.24 46.28 12.48
C GLU A 704 -35.18 44.90 13.15
N ALA A 705 -35.85 43.90 12.56
CA ALA A 705 -35.80 42.53 13.05
C ALA A 705 -34.38 41.92 12.98
N VAL A 706 -33.56 42.33 11.99
CA VAL A 706 -32.14 41.91 11.94
C VAL A 706 -31.35 42.51 13.10
N ALA A 707 -31.57 43.79 13.40
CA ALA A 707 -30.90 44.46 14.53
C ALA A 707 -31.31 43.86 15.88
N GLU A 708 -32.57 43.47 16.05
CA GLU A 708 -33.04 42.76 17.24
C GLU A 708 -32.38 41.40 17.41
N ILE A 709 -32.20 40.63 16.32
CA ILE A 709 -31.49 39.35 16.35
C ILE A 709 -30.02 39.55 16.73
N GLU A 710 -29.35 40.53 16.14
CA GLU A 710 -27.96 40.86 16.48
C GLU A 710 -27.81 41.23 17.96
N GLN A 711 -28.74 42.03 18.49
CA GLN A 711 -28.76 42.40 19.90
C GLN A 711 -29.02 41.19 20.80
N ALA A 712 -29.97 40.33 20.44
CA ALA A 712 -30.26 39.11 21.18
C ALA A 712 -29.07 38.14 21.23
N GLU A 713 -28.28 38.04 20.15
CA GLU A 713 -27.04 37.26 20.14
C GLU A 713 -25.98 37.83 21.11
N LYS A 714 -25.82 39.17 21.15
CA LYS A 714 -24.93 39.85 22.10
C LYS A 714 -25.39 39.63 23.55
N ASP A 715 -26.68 39.79 23.84
CA ASP A 715 -27.25 39.64 25.18
C ASP A 715 -27.14 38.19 25.67
N LYS A 716 -27.32 37.21 24.78
CA LYS A 716 -27.09 35.79 25.09
C LYS A 716 -25.64 35.52 25.50
N MET A 717 -24.68 36.13 24.81
CA MET A 717 -23.27 35.99 25.17
C MET A 717 -22.93 36.70 26.48
N LYS A 718 -23.47 37.90 26.71
CA LYS A 718 -23.35 38.60 27.99
C LYS A 718 -23.87 37.75 29.15
N THR A 719 -25.06 37.16 28.99
CA THR A 719 -25.66 36.25 29.99
C THR A 719 -24.76 35.04 30.28
N LYS A 720 -24.11 34.47 29.26
CA LYS A 720 -23.18 33.34 29.41
C LYS A 720 -21.94 33.73 30.22
N ILE A 721 -21.41 34.93 30.01
CA ILE A 721 -20.24 35.44 30.74
C ILE A 721 -20.60 35.81 32.18
N GLU A 722 -21.79 36.35 32.40
CA GLU A 722 -22.32 36.56 33.76
C GLU A 722 -22.42 35.23 34.53
N LYS A 723 -22.85 34.15 33.85
CA LYS A 723 -22.81 32.80 34.44
C LYS A 723 -21.39 32.35 34.75
N ILE A 724 -20.40 32.59 33.89
CA ILE A 724 -18.99 32.28 34.16
C ILE A 724 -18.47 33.09 35.36
N ALA A 725 -18.76 34.39 35.42
CA ALA A 725 -18.37 35.25 36.53
C ALA A 725 -19.00 34.83 37.86
N ALA A 726 -20.18 34.21 37.85
CA ALA A 726 -20.83 33.66 39.04
C ALA A 726 -20.01 32.54 39.72
N HIS A 727 -19.14 31.84 38.98
CA HIS A 727 -18.20 30.86 39.56
C HIS A 727 -17.08 31.51 40.38
N LYS A 728 -16.93 32.85 40.34
CA LYS A 728 -15.87 33.61 41.05
C LYS A 728 -14.45 33.15 40.69
N CYS A 729 -14.23 32.75 39.44
CA CYS A 729 -12.89 32.49 38.89
C CYS A 729 -12.20 33.82 38.52
N ASN A 730 -10.87 33.86 38.62
CA ASN A 730 -10.06 34.99 38.14
C ASN A 730 -9.32 34.68 36.83
N VAL A 731 -9.28 33.41 36.43
CA VAL A 731 -8.76 32.96 35.13
C VAL A 731 -9.76 32.02 34.49
N PHE A 732 -10.05 32.26 33.22
CA PHE A 732 -10.89 31.44 32.36
C PHE A 732 -10.05 30.91 31.20
N ILE A 733 -9.89 29.58 31.14
CA ILE A 733 -9.17 28.89 30.08
C ILE A 733 -10.20 28.15 29.24
N ASN A 734 -10.27 28.47 27.95
CA ASN A 734 -11.18 27.79 27.04
C ASN A 734 -10.41 27.00 25.98
N ARG A 735 -10.89 25.79 25.72
CA ARG A 735 -10.40 24.95 24.63
C ARG A 735 -10.60 25.61 23.26
N GLN A 736 -11.72 26.31 23.10
CA GLN A 736 -12.06 26.98 21.85
C GLN A 736 -11.58 28.44 21.86
N LEU A 737 -11.62 29.07 20.69
CA LEU A 737 -11.34 30.49 20.53
C LEU A 737 -12.33 31.35 21.34
N ILE A 738 -11.87 32.50 21.81
CA ILE A 738 -12.68 33.50 22.52
C ILE A 738 -12.70 34.75 21.64
N TYR A 739 -13.86 35.05 21.05
CA TYR A 739 -13.98 36.21 20.16
C TYR A 739 -13.91 37.54 20.92
N ASN A 740 -13.61 38.62 20.20
CA ASN A 740 -13.36 39.96 20.74
C ASN A 740 -14.44 40.45 21.73
N TYR A 741 -15.72 40.23 21.42
CA TYR A 741 -16.82 40.68 22.28
C TYR A 741 -16.85 39.92 23.63
N PRO A 742 -16.85 38.58 23.65
CA PRO A 742 -16.67 37.84 24.90
C PRO A 742 -15.37 38.15 25.66
N ASP A 743 -14.25 38.33 24.96
CA ASP A 743 -12.95 38.66 25.58
C ASP A 743 -13.00 40.02 26.30
N GLN A 744 -13.62 41.02 25.67
CA GLN A 744 -13.85 42.33 26.29
C GLN A 744 -14.71 42.22 27.55
N LEU A 745 -15.80 41.45 27.52
CA LEU A 745 -16.68 41.29 28.67
C LEU A 745 -16.01 40.55 29.83
N LEU A 746 -15.18 39.53 29.54
CA LEU A 746 -14.37 38.84 30.56
C LEU A 746 -13.36 39.79 31.20
N LYS A 747 -12.72 40.64 30.39
CA LYS A 747 -11.79 41.68 30.86
C LYS A 747 -12.48 42.70 31.76
N ASP A 748 -13.66 43.19 31.37
CA ASP A 748 -14.45 44.14 32.17
C ASP A 748 -14.91 43.53 33.49
N ALA A 749 -15.16 42.21 33.51
CA ALA A 749 -15.42 41.43 34.72
C ALA A 749 -14.16 41.12 35.57
N GLY A 750 -12.96 41.52 35.10
CA GLY A 750 -11.69 41.28 35.79
C GLY A 750 -11.17 39.83 35.69
N VAL A 751 -11.69 39.03 34.76
CA VAL A 751 -11.29 37.63 34.54
C VAL A 751 -10.29 37.54 33.40
N MET A 752 -9.12 36.99 33.65
CA MET A 752 -8.11 36.75 32.61
C MET A 752 -8.58 35.64 31.67
N ALA A 753 -8.58 35.90 30.36
CA ALA A 753 -8.93 34.91 29.35
C ALA A 753 -7.68 34.29 28.69
N ILE A 754 -7.66 32.97 28.59
CA ILE A 754 -6.70 32.19 27.79
C ILE A 754 -7.51 31.34 26.81
N GLU A 755 -7.33 31.59 25.52
CA GLU A 755 -8.08 30.91 24.48
C GLU A 755 -7.28 29.79 23.80
N HIS A 756 -8.01 28.92 23.10
CA HIS A 756 -7.45 27.92 22.20
C HIS A 756 -6.38 27.02 22.86
N SER A 757 -6.66 26.57 24.09
CA SER A 757 -5.92 25.44 24.64
C SER A 757 -6.35 24.19 23.87
N ASP A 758 -5.42 23.54 23.16
CA ASP A 758 -5.73 22.30 22.44
C ASP A 758 -6.29 21.23 23.39
N PHE A 759 -6.84 20.14 22.85
CA PHE A 759 -7.46 19.08 23.66
C PHE A 759 -6.51 18.58 24.77
N ASP A 760 -5.32 18.16 24.37
CA ASP A 760 -4.26 17.69 25.28
C ASP A 760 -3.83 18.79 26.28
N GLY A 761 -3.77 20.04 25.82
CA GLY A 761 -3.42 21.18 26.68
C GLY A 761 -4.45 21.40 27.79
N SER A 762 -5.74 21.27 27.48
CA SER A 762 -6.83 21.45 28.44
C SER A 762 -6.87 20.31 29.46
N GLU A 763 -6.63 19.07 29.04
CA GLU A 763 -6.54 17.90 29.93
C GLU A 763 -5.32 17.97 30.85
N ARG A 764 -4.15 18.36 30.33
CA ARG A 764 -2.95 18.58 31.13
C ARG A 764 -3.16 19.69 32.15
N LEU A 765 -3.76 20.81 31.77
CA LEU A 765 -4.07 21.91 32.69
C LEU A 765 -5.04 21.47 33.78
N ALA A 766 -6.09 20.71 33.44
CA ALA A 766 -7.00 20.14 34.41
C ALA A 766 -6.26 19.25 35.43
N ALA A 767 -5.35 18.38 34.97
CA ALA A 767 -4.54 17.52 35.84
C ALA A 767 -3.55 18.31 36.72
N VAL A 768 -2.90 19.34 36.18
CA VAL A 768 -1.96 20.16 36.95
C VAL A 768 -2.67 21.02 38.01
N LEU A 769 -3.78 21.65 37.62
CA LEU A 769 -4.51 22.61 38.46
C LEU A 769 -5.52 21.94 39.39
N GLY A 770 -5.88 20.68 39.13
CA GLY A 770 -6.93 19.94 39.82
C GLY A 770 -8.35 20.44 39.49
N ALA A 771 -8.56 20.94 38.27
CA ALA A 771 -9.84 21.50 37.80
C ALA A 771 -10.65 20.45 37.03
N ASP A 772 -11.99 20.60 37.04
CA ASP A 772 -12.85 19.87 36.11
C ASP A 772 -12.95 20.61 34.77
N ILE A 773 -13.07 19.87 33.66
CA ILE A 773 -13.31 20.46 32.33
C ILE A 773 -14.81 20.63 32.14
N VAL A 774 -15.26 21.89 32.11
CA VAL A 774 -16.69 22.22 32.11
C VAL A 774 -17.19 22.65 30.73
N SER A 775 -18.38 22.20 30.34
CA SER A 775 -19.04 22.67 29.10
C SER A 775 -20.27 23.55 29.36
N THR A 776 -20.84 23.48 30.56
CA THR A 776 -22.08 24.16 30.97
C THR A 776 -21.87 24.92 32.29
N PHE A 777 -22.35 26.16 32.37
CA PHE A 777 -22.03 27.06 33.49
C PHE A 777 -23.19 27.29 34.47
N ASP A 778 -24.29 26.55 34.35
CA ASP A 778 -25.53 26.82 35.09
C ASP A 778 -25.45 26.51 36.59
N ASN A 779 -24.63 25.54 36.99
CA ASN A 779 -24.51 25.08 38.38
C ASN A 779 -23.07 25.25 38.92
N PRO A 780 -22.74 26.41 39.52
CA PRO A 780 -21.41 26.64 40.09
C PRO A 780 -21.01 25.69 41.22
N GLU A 781 -21.98 25.23 42.01
CA GLU A 781 -21.73 24.40 43.19
C GLU A 781 -21.18 23.00 42.86
N LEU A 782 -21.41 22.53 41.63
CA LEU A 782 -20.99 21.20 41.16
C LEU A 782 -19.64 21.21 40.42
N THR A 783 -19.02 22.37 40.27
CA THR A 783 -17.79 22.55 39.49
C THR A 783 -16.57 22.68 40.39
N THR A 784 -15.56 21.83 40.20
CA THR A 784 -14.27 22.00 40.88
C THR A 784 -13.40 23.00 40.11
N LEU A 785 -13.09 24.14 40.73
CA LEU A 785 -12.13 25.11 40.17
C LEU A 785 -10.68 24.66 40.42
N GLY A 786 -9.83 24.89 39.44
CA GLY A 786 -8.40 24.72 39.56
C GLY A 786 -7.75 25.81 40.39
N SER A 787 -6.58 25.53 40.96
CA SER A 787 -5.79 26.51 41.70
C SER A 787 -4.30 26.47 41.37
N CYS A 788 -3.69 27.65 41.27
CA CYS A 788 -2.24 27.82 41.20
C CYS A 788 -1.80 29.16 41.81
N LYS A 789 -0.55 29.24 42.28
CA LYS A 789 -0.02 30.42 42.97
C LYS A 789 0.19 31.61 42.02
N ARG A 790 0.69 31.34 40.80
CA ARG A 790 1.04 32.40 39.85
C ARG A 790 0.90 31.95 38.42
N ILE A 791 0.32 32.80 37.57
CA ILE A 791 0.27 32.66 36.11
C ILE A 791 0.96 33.87 35.50
N GLU A 792 1.95 33.64 34.65
CA GLU A 792 2.71 34.71 33.99
C GLU A 792 3.07 34.39 32.54
N GLU A 793 3.07 35.42 31.70
CA GLU A 793 3.61 35.32 30.34
C GLU A 793 5.13 35.55 30.36
N ILE A 794 5.90 34.49 30.09
CA ILE A 794 7.36 34.53 30.01
C ILE A 794 7.84 34.36 28.56
N MET A 795 9.07 34.77 28.30
CA MET A 795 9.72 34.58 27.01
C MET A 795 10.76 33.46 27.11
N ILE A 796 10.63 32.43 26.30
CA ILE A 796 11.60 31.34 26.17
C ILE A 796 12.17 31.36 24.76
N GLY A 797 13.42 31.78 24.62
CA GLY A 797 14.00 32.06 23.30
C GLY A 797 13.33 33.29 22.70
N GLU A 798 12.66 33.11 21.56
CA GLU A 798 11.92 34.19 20.87
C GLU A 798 10.40 34.10 21.11
N ASP A 799 9.93 33.00 21.70
CA ASP A 799 8.50 32.74 21.87
C ASP A 799 8.00 33.19 23.24
N LYS A 800 6.79 33.77 23.23
CA LYS A 800 6.02 34.04 24.45
C LYS A 800 5.17 32.82 24.81
N VAL A 801 5.27 32.38 26.05
CA VAL A 801 4.56 31.23 26.61
C VAL A 801 3.97 31.59 27.97
N ILE A 802 2.93 30.88 28.39
CA ILE A 802 2.30 31.09 29.70
C ILE A 802 2.83 30.04 30.68
N LYS A 803 3.43 30.49 31.77
CA LYS A 803 3.94 29.65 32.85
C LYS A 803 2.96 29.67 34.02
N PHE A 804 2.57 28.47 34.45
CA PHE A 804 1.77 28.20 35.64
C PHE A 804 2.71 27.70 36.74
N SER A 805 2.73 28.37 37.89
CA SER A 805 3.62 28.05 39.01
C SER A 805 2.84 27.75 40.29
N GLY A 806 3.34 26.81 41.10
CA GLY A 806 2.73 26.43 42.37
C GLY A 806 1.33 25.84 42.22
N CYS A 807 1.19 24.84 41.36
CA CYS A 807 -0.06 24.17 41.06
C CYS A 807 -0.43 23.14 42.15
N SER A 808 -1.71 22.81 42.27
CA SER A 808 -2.25 22.01 43.40
C SER A 808 -1.89 20.52 43.37
N LYS A 809 -2.02 19.86 42.20
CA LYS A 809 -1.86 18.40 42.07
C LYS A 809 -0.59 17.98 41.34
N GLY A 810 -0.06 18.81 40.42
CA GLY A 810 1.24 18.58 39.77
C GLY A 810 1.33 17.27 38.95
N GLU A 811 0.18 16.68 38.58
CA GLU A 811 0.07 15.36 37.93
C GLU A 811 0.39 15.38 36.42
N ALA A 812 0.80 16.53 35.89
CA ALA A 812 1.29 16.72 34.54
C ALA A 812 2.43 17.75 34.58
N CYS A 813 3.33 17.67 33.61
CA CYS A 813 4.52 18.51 33.60
C CYS A 813 4.94 18.89 32.19
N THR A 814 5.79 19.91 32.09
CA THR A 814 6.35 20.35 30.83
C THR A 814 7.86 20.27 30.87
N ILE A 815 8.45 19.54 29.93
CA ILE A 815 9.89 19.53 29.67
C ILE A 815 10.16 20.49 28.52
N VAL A 816 10.98 21.49 28.75
CA VAL A 816 11.45 22.42 27.71
C VAL A 816 12.78 21.93 27.19
N LEU A 817 12.83 21.53 25.92
CA LEU A 817 14.05 21.17 25.21
C LEU A 817 14.64 22.40 24.53
N ARG A 818 15.90 22.69 24.84
CA ARG A 818 16.72 23.73 24.21
C ARG A 818 17.77 23.08 23.32
N GLY A 819 18.17 23.74 22.25
CA GLY A 819 19.11 23.15 21.30
C GLY A 819 19.47 24.07 20.15
N SER A 820 20.65 23.83 19.57
CA SER A 820 21.23 24.67 18.53
C SER A 820 20.45 24.67 17.21
N SER A 821 19.76 23.58 16.89
CA SER A 821 18.98 23.42 15.66
C SER A 821 17.75 22.57 15.89
N MET A 822 16.76 22.70 15.02
CA MET A 822 15.55 21.87 15.06
C MET A 822 15.86 20.38 14.88
N HIS A 823 16.84 20.01 14.06
CA HIS A 823 17.23 18.61 13.88
C HIS A 823 17.76 17.98 15.18
N VAL A 824 18.56 18.72 15.95
CA VAL A 824 19.05 18.30 17.26
C VAL A 824 17.90 18.17 18.26
N LEU A 825 16.95 19.11 18.23
CA LEU A 825 15.77 19.08 19.10
C LEU A 825 14.83 17.91 18.77
N ASP A 826 14.62 17.63 17.48
CA ASP A 826 13.77 16.52 17.03
C ASP A 826 14.38 15.16 17.44
N GLU A 827 15.70 15.01 17.42
CA GLU A 827 16.36 13.79 17.91
C GLU A 827 16.41 13.74 19.44
N ALA A 828 16.60 14.87 20.12
CA ALA A 828 16.55 14.95 21.58
C ALA A 828 15.16 14.61 22.12
N GLU A 829 14.09 15.09 21.48
CA GLU A 829 12.70 14.75 21.81
C GLU A 829 12.45 13.25 21.70
N ARG A 830 12.86 12.63 20.60
CA ARG A 830 12.73 11.18 20.41
C ARG A 830 13.55 10.40 21.43
N SER A 831 14.80 10.80 21.65
CA SER A 831 15.68 10.17 22.64
C SER A 831 15.10 10.23 24.06
N LEU A 832 14.49 11.38 24.41
CA LEU A 832 13.83 11.58 25.68
C LEU A 832 12.53 10.77 25.76
N HIS A 833 11.74 10.72 24.68
CA HIS A 833 10.51 9.93 24.63
C HIS A 833 10.77 8.46 24.95
N ASP A 834 11.79 7.86 24.35
CA ASP A 834 12.17 6.47 24.60
C ASP A 834 12.56 6.25 26.07
N ALA A 835 13.31 7.19 26.67
CA ALA A 835 13.66 7.12 28.08
C ALA A 835 12.42 7.24 28.98
N LEU A 836 11.51 8.19 28.68
CA LEU A 836 10.25 8.34 29.41
C LEU A 836 9.40 7.08 29.31
N ALA A 837 9.28 6.49 28.13
CA ALA A 837 8.48 5.29 27.90
C ALA A 837 9.01 4.06 28.67
N VAL A 838 10.33 3.83 28.68
CA VAL A 838 10.93 2.74 29.46
C VAL A 838 10.72 2.93 30.95
N LEU A 839 10.97 4.14 31.45
CA LEU A 839 10.80 4.45 32.87
C LEU A 839 9.34 4.29 33.29
N PHE A 840 8.43 4.75 32.45
CA PHE A 840 7.00 4.64 32.66
C PHE A 840 6.54 3.18 32.77
N GLN A 841 7.03 2.31 31.88
CA GLN A 841 6.78 0.87 31.96
C GLN A 841 7.43 0.23 33.19
N THR A 842 8.60 0.70 33.60
CA THR A 842 9.34 0.20 34.77
C THR A 842 8.66 0.59 36.09
N VAL A 843 7.93 1.71 36.13
CA VAL A 843 7.07 2.04 37.28
C VAL A 843 5.91 1.05 37.43
N GLN A 844 5.39 0.49 36.33
CA GLN A 844 4.35 -0.54 36.37
C GLN A 844 4.90 -1.95 36.62
N GLU A 845 6.09 -2.24 36.08
CA GLU A 845 6.83 -3.50 36.24
C GLU A 845 8.21 -3.18 36.81
N THR A 846 8.34 -3.30 38.13
CA THR A 846 9.49 -2.82 38.91
C THR A 846 10.74 -3.68 38.78
N ARG A 847 10.64 -4.83 38.09
CA ARG A 847 11.78 -5.72 37.86
C ARG A 847 12.79 -5.14 36.88
N VAL A 848 14.06 -5.33 37.20
CA VAL A 848 15.21 -4.82 36.45
C VAL A 848 16.23 -5.93 36.22
N VAL A 849 17.02 -5.81 35.16
CA VAL A 849 18.05 -6.77 34.75
C VAL A 849 19.34 -6.05 34.35
N TRP A 850 20.46 -6.78 34.33
CA TRP A 850 21.75 -6.25 33.88
C TRP A 850 21.79 -6.09 32.36
N GLY A 851 22.34 -4.98 31.88
CA GLY A 851 22.47 -4.71 30.46
C GLY A 851 23.80 -5.17 29.85
N GLY A 852 24.24 -4.48 28.80
CA GLY A 852 25.57 -4.68 28.22
C GLY A 852 25.81 -6.05 27.59
N GLY A 853 24.75 -6.72 27.11
CA GLY A 853 24.85 -8.07 26.53
C GLY A 853 24.94 -9.21 27.55
N SER A 854 24.88 -8.89 28.85
CA SER A 854 24.96 -9.87 29.94
C SER A 854 23.78 -10.85 29.92
N MET A 855 22.55 -10.34 29.83
CA MET A 855 21.35 -11.17 29.86
C MET A 855 21.22 -12.04 28.61
N GLU A 856 21.61 -11.55 27.44
CA GLU A 856 21.67 -12.32 26.20
C GLU A 856 22.64 -13.51 26.32
N MET A 857 23.79 -13.30 26.95
CA MET A 857 24.75 -14.38 27.23
C MET A 857 24.20 -15.39 28.25
N ALA A 858 23.59 -14.90 29.33
CA ALA A 858 23.01 -15.76 30.36
C ALA A 858 21.88 -16.64 29.79
N MET A 859 21.03 -16.08 28.94
CA MET A 859 19.98 -16.82 28.22
C MET A 859 20.59 -17.83 27.24
N ALA A 860 21.63 -17.47 26.49
CA ALA A 860 22.31 -18.38 25.58
C ALA A 860 22.94 -19.57 26.32
N GLN A 861 23.52 -19.34 27.50
CA GLN A 861 24.05 -20.39 28.35
C GLN A 861 22.97 -21.34 28.86
N ALA A 862 21.82 -20.83 29.30
CA ALA A 862 20.70 -21.65 29.74
C ALA A 862 20.16 -22.54 28.60
N VAL A 863 20.05 -21.99 27.39
CA VAL A 863 19.70 -22.78 26.19
C VAL A 863 20.75 -23.87 25.95
N GLN A 864 22.04 -23.55 26.06
CA GLN A 864 23.14 -24.50 25.88
C GLN A 864 23.11 -25.64 26.92
N GLN A 865 22.80 -25.33 28.18
CA GLN A 865 22.63 -26.33 29.24
C GLN A 865 21.44 -27.25 28.96
N LYS A 866 20.34 -26.70 28.43
CA LYS A 866 19.16 -27.49 28.07
C LYS A 866 19.40 -28.47 26.91
N LEU A 867 20.41 -28.24 26.08
CA LEU A 867 20.76 -29.14 24.97
C LEU A 867 21.13 -30.55 25.43
N THR A 868 21.66 -30.73 26.65
CA THR A 868 22.01 -32.08 27.14
C THR A 868 20.78 -32.94 27.45
N GLU A 869 19.64 -32.31 27.69
CA GLU A 869 18.37 -32.99 28.00
C GLU A 869 17.55 -33.28 26.73
N VAL A 870 17.71 -32.45 25.69
CA VAL A 870 16.94 -32.55 24.44
C VAL A 870 17.79 -33.22 23.37
N GLY A 871 17.43 -34.45 22.99
CA GLY A 871 18.04 -35.15 21.86
C GLY A 871 17.41 -34.80 20.50
N GLY A 872 18.06 -35.22 19.41
CA GLY A 872 17.47 -35.18 18.06
C GLY A 872 17.68 -33.86 17.30
N LYS A 873 16.85 -33.61 16.28
CA LYS A 873 17.01 -32.47 15.36
C LYS A 873 16.61 -31.13 16.02
N GLU A 874 15.70 -31.18 16.99
CA GLU A 874 15.28 -30.03 17.79
C GLU A 874 16.45 -29.42 18.57
N SER A 875 17.39 -30.24 19.05
CA SER A 875 18.60 -29.78 19.78
C SER A 875 19.48 -28.85 18.92
N VAL A 876 19.65 -29.19 17.65
CA VAL A 876 20.45 -28.39 16.70
C VAL A 876 19.77 -27.03 16.44
N ALA A 877 18.44 -26.99 16.38
CA ALA A 877 17.70 -25.74 16.27
C ALA A 877 17.81 -24.89 17.55
N MET A 878 17.75 -25.51 18.73
CA MET A 878 17.99 -24.81 20.00
C MET A 878 19.40 -24.21 20.07
N GLU A 879 20.43 -24.94 19.62
CA GLU A 879 21.80 -24.43 19.57
C GLU A 879 21.91 -23.16 18.70
N GLN A 880 21.24 -23.16 17.55
CA GLN A 880 21.19 -22.00 16.65
C GLN A 880 20.44 -20.80 17.25
N PHE A 881 19.42 -21.03 18.08
CA PHE A 881 18.75 -19.98 18.85
C PHE A 881 19.71 -19.36 19.87
N GLY A 882 20.46 -20.18 20.61
CA GLY A 882 21.51 -19.70 21.53
C GLY A 882 22.59 -18.88 20.82
N LYS A 883 23.00 -19.28 19.61
CA LYS A 883 23.91 -18.50 18.76
C LYS A 883 23.34 -17.16 18.33
N ALA A 884 22.04 -17.09 18.04
CA ALA A 884 21.39 -15.83 17.69
C ALA A 884 21.36 -14.84 18.88
N LEU A 885 21.14 -15.33 20.11
CA LEU A 885 21.24 -14.50 21.32
C LEU A 885 22.65 -13.91 21.48
N MET A 886 23.69 -14.71 21.25
CA MET A 886 25.09 -14.24 21.31
C MET A 886 25.44 -13.22 20.22
N GLN A 887 24.64 -13.05 19.16
CA GLN A 887 24.92 -12.03 18.15
C GLN A 887 24.72 -10.61 18.67
N ILE A 888 23.86 -10.39 19.67
CA ILE A 888 23.65 -9.05 20.24
C ILE A 888 24.95 -8.51 20.87
N PRO A 889 25.63 -9.20 21.80
CA PRO A 889 26.92 -8.73 22.32
C PRO A 889 28.01 -8.66 21.25
N ILE A 890 28.01 -9.54 20.23
CA ILE A 890 28.95 -9.45 19.09
C ILE A 890 28.77 -8.12 18.35
N ILE A 891 27.53 -7.79 17.96
CA ILE A 891 27.21 -6.57 17.22
C ILE A 891 27.49 -5.31 18.07
N LEU A 892 27.23 -5.37 19.38
CA LEU A 892 27.58 -4.29 20.31
C LEU A 892 29.10 -4.02 20.34
N ALA A 893 29.93 -5.07 20.37
CA ALA A 893 31.38 -4.96 20.31
C ALA A 893 31.88 -4.49 18.94
N ASP A 894 31.30 -5.01 17.84
CA ASP A 894 31.65 -4.61 16.47
C ASP A 894 31.37 -3.12 16.22
N ASN A 895 30.22 -2.62 16.67
CA ASN A 895 29.87 -1.20 16.55
C ASN A 895 30.80 -0.30 17.38
N ALA A 896 31.37 -0.82 18.48
CA ALA A 896 32.38 -0.13 19.27
C ALA A 896 33.79 -0.20 18.65
N GLY A 897 34.00 -0.98 17.59
CA GLY A 897 35.30 -1.19 16.95
C GLY A 897 36.26 -2.06 17.77
N LEU A 898 35.72 -2.89 18.67
CA LEU A 898 36.49 -3.78 19.54
C LEU A 898 36.62 -5.18 18.92
N ASP A 899 37.53 -6.01 19.43
CA ASP A 899 37.61 -7.43 19.03
C ASP A 899 36.43 -8.21 19.64
N SER A 900 35.35 -8.31 18.87
CA SER A 900 34.14 -9.02 19.28
C SER A 900 34.37 -10.51 19.51
N ALA A 901 35.31 -11.15 18.80
CA ALA A 901 35.59 -12.57 18.96
C ALA A 901 36.26 -12.86 20.32
N GLU A 902 37.23 -12.03 20.70
CA GLU A 902 37.90 -12.15 22.00
C GLU A 902 36.95 -11.83 23.16
N LEU A 903 36.27 -10.69 23.12
CA LEU A 903 35.41 -10.22 24.21
C LEU A 903 34.23 -11.15 24.46
N VAL A 904 33.57 -11.64 23.42
CA VAL A 904 32.46 -12.58 23.57
C VAL A 904 32.96 -13.95 24.04
N GLY A 905 34.18 -14.34 23.68
CA GLY A 905 34.84 -15.53 24.23
C GLY A 905 35.06 -15.41 25.74
N GLN A 906 35.57 -14.27 26.22
CA GLN A 906 35.76 -13.98 27.64
C GLN A 906 34.41 -13.92 28.39
N LEU A 907 33.42 -13.23 27.81
CA LEU A 907 32.07 -13.12 28.37
C LEU A 907 31.41 -14.49 28.53
N ARG A 908 31.53 -15.36 27.52
CA ARG A 908 31.02 -16.74 27.59
C ARG A 908 31.70 -17.54 28.70
N ALA A 909 33.01 -17.36 28.89
CA ALA A 909 33.75 -18.04 29.95
C ALA A 909 33.34 -17.57 31.36
N ALA A 910 33.06 -16.28 31.55
CA ALA A 910 32.57 -15.72 32.82
C ALA A 910 31.18 -16.27 33.17
N HIS A 911 30.24 -16.22 32.22
CA HIS A 911 28.89 -16.77 32.41
C HIS A 911 28.93 -18.29 32.66
N ALA A 912 29.80 -19.04 31.98
CA ALA A 912 30.03 -20.46 32.24
C ALA A 912 30.45 -20.76 33.70
N LYS A 913 31.14 -19.84 34.38
CA LYS A 913 31.50 -19.93 35.81
C LYS A 913 30.38 -19.50 36.77
N GLY A 914 29.25 -19.01 36.25
CA GLY A 914 28.11 -18.54 37.03
C GLY A 914 28.10 -17.04 37.30
N GLU A 915 29.01 -16.27 36.71
CA GLU A 915 29.11 -14.80 36.85
C GLU A 915 28.08 -14.10 35.94
N ASN A 916 26.80 -14.14 36.32
CA ASN A 916 25.69 -13.68 35.45
C ASN A 916 25.52 -12.16 35.35
N SER A 917 26.27 -11.37 36.14
CA SER A 917 26.22 -9.90 36.07
C SER A 917 27.27 -9.31 35.12
N VAL A 918 28.16 -10.14 34.59
CA VAL A 918 29.28 -9.72 33.75
C VAL A 918 28.78 -9.39 32.33
N GLY A 919 29.19 -8.27 31.78
CA GLY A 919 28.81 -7.78 30.44
C GLY A 919 29.97 -7.07 29.73
N LEU A 920 29.66 -6.42 28.61
CA LEU A 920 30.63 -5.65 27.83
C LEU A 920 30.74 -4.22 28.35
N GLU A 921 31.97 -3.79 28.61
CA GLU A 921 32.34 -2.40 28.85
C GLU A 921 32.96 -1.84 27.54
N PHE A 922 32.45 -0.70 27.08
CA PHE A 922 32.74 -0.17 25.73
C PHE A 922 33.84 0.89 25.67
N PHE A 923 34.23 1.50 26.79
CA PHE A 923 35.23 2.56 26.82
C PHE A 923 36.65 2.04 27.03
N ASP A 924 36.82 1.09 27.94
CA ASP A 924 38.04 0.34 28.21
C ASP A 924 38.17 -0.88 27.30
N GLY A 925 37.06 -1.33 26.71
CA GLY A 925 37.04 -2.47 25.78
C GLY A 925 37.34 -3.78 26.51
N THR A 926 36.71 -3.97 27.66
CA THR A 926 36.91 -5.14 28.53
C THR A 926 35.58 -5.76 28.94
N VAL A 927 35.65 -6.94 29.55
CA VAL A 927 34.51 -7.59 30.19
C VAL A 927 34.48 -7.19 31.66
N ALA A 928 33.36 -6.62 32.13
CA ALA A 928 33.23 -6.05 33.47
C ALA A 928 31.89 -6.38 34.13
N ASP A 929 31.79 -6.19 35.44
CA ASP A 929 30.57 -6.41 36.22
C ASP A 929 29.59 -5.24 36.03
N MET A 930 28.44 -5.51 35.39
CA MET A 930 27.42 -4.49 35.10
C MET A 930 26.78 -3.94 36.37
N SER A 931 26.84 -4.67 37.48
CA SER A 931 26.33 -4.20 38.77
C SER A 931 27.16 -3.04 39.35
N GLN A 932 28.47 -3.10 39.17
CA GLN A 932 29.40 -2.07 39.64
C GLN A 932 29.37 -0.84 38.74
N LEU A 933 29.22 -1.06 37.43
CA LEU A 933 29.07 0.01 36.44
C LEU A 933 27.67 0.65 36.44
N GLY A 934 26.69 0.00 37.08
CA GLY A 934 25.32 0.47 37.15
C GLY A 934 24.59 0.45 35.80
N ILE A 935 24.92 -0.49 34.93
CA ILE A 935 24.28 -0.66 33.60
C ILE A 935 23.09 -1.60 33.77
N MET A 936 21.89 -1.02 33.76
CA MET A 936 20.64 -1.74 34.01
C MET A 936 19.63 -1.46 32.91
N GLU A 937 18.78 -2.44 32.63
CA GLU A 937 17.69 -2.37 31.67
C GLU A 937 16.40 -2.88 32.31
N SER A 938 15.25 -2.48 31.74
CA SER A 938 13.94 -2.94 32.20
C SER A 938 13.74 -4.42 31.86
N PHE A 939 13.30 -5.22 32.84
CA PHE A 939 12.95 -6.63 32.64
C PHE A 939 11.85 -6.77 31.57
N ARG A 940 10.82 -5.93 31.63
CA ARG A 940 9.69 -5.95 30.68
C ARG A 940 10.17 -5.74 29.24
N SER A 941 11.06 -4.76 29.04
CA SER A 941 11.62 -4.48 27.72
C SER A 941 12.38 -5.68 27.16
N LYS A 942 13.27 -6.31 27.95
CA LYS A 942 14.02 -7.51 27.52
C LYS A 942 13.13 -8.72 27.27
N MET A 943 12.16 -8.96 28.13
CA MET A 943 11.20 -10.04 27.96
C MET A 943 10.40 -9.87 26.66
N SER A 944 9.93 -8.65 26.38
CA SER A 944 9.20 -8.36 25.14
C SER A 944 10.09 -8.50 23.91
N GLN A 945 11.34 -8.01 23.94
CA GLN A 945 12.30 -8.18 22.84
C GLN A 945 12.53 -9.67 22.50
N LEU A 946 12.74 -10.51 23.52
CA LEU A 946 12.95 -11.95 23.34
C LEU A 946 11.72 -12.64 22.73
N CYS A 947 10.53 -12.38 23.29
CA CYS A 947 9.30 -13.03 22.86
C CYS A 947 8.89 -12.56 21.46
N SER A 948 8.86 -11.25 21.24
CA SER A 948 8.50 -10.64 19.96
C SER A 948 9.45 -11.07 18.83
N ALA A 949 10.76 -11.16 19.09
CA ALA A 949 11.72 -11.63 18.10
C ALA A 949 11.50 -13.12 17.74
N ALA A 950 11.25 -13.97 18.74
CA ALA A 950 10.99 -15.38 18.52
C ALA A 950 9.66 -15.61 17.77
N GLU A 951 8.62 -14.84 18.09
CA GLU A 951 7.34 -14.87 17.37
C GLU A 951 7.49 -14.41 15.92
N ALA A 952 8.25 -13.33 15.68
CA ALA A 952 8.60 -12.87 14.34
C ALA A 952 9.25 -13.98 13.50
N ALA A 953 10.27 -14.61 14.10
CA ALA A 953 11.04 -15.66 13.47
C ALA A 953 10.14 -16.86 13.15
N GLU A 954 9.30 -17.28 14.10
CA GLU A 954 8.34 -18.36 13.89
C GLU A 954 7.34 -18.04 12.77
N MET A 955 6.75 -16.83 12.76
CA MET A 955 5.82 -16.40 11.71
C MET A 955 6.44 -16.47 10.32
N ILE A 956 7.69 -16.02 10.20
CA ILE A 956 8.41 -15.98 8.91
C ILE A 956 8.86 -17.38 8.47
N ILE A 957 9.35 -18.23 9.39
CA ILE A 957 9.79 -19.61 9.07
C ILE A 957 8.61 -20.47 8.58
N ARG A 958 7.38 -20.16 9.02
CA ARG A 958 6.15 -20.84 8.56
C ARG A 958 5.76 -20.50 7.12
N VAL A 959 6.30 -19.44 6.52
CA VAL A 959 5.92 -19.01 5.17
C VAL A 959 6.58 -19.93 4.14
N ASP A 960 5.75 -20.69 3.43
CA ASP A 960 6.16 -21.49 2.27
C ASP A 960 6.01 -20.71 0.96
N ASP A 961 4.90 -19.97 0.79
CA ASP A 961 4.59 -19.26 -0.44
C ASP A 961 4.32 -17.76 -0.21
N ILE A 962 4.93 -16.88 -1.03
CA ILE A 962 4.64 -15.45 -1.06
C ILE A 962 3.89 -15.11 -2.35
N ILE A 963 2.65 -14.64 -2.21
CA ILE A 963 1.77 -14.24 -3.30
C ILE A 963 1.55 -12.72 -3.25
N LYS A 964 2.12 -11.97 -4.20
CA LYS A 964 1.96 -10.51 -4.28
C LYS A 964 0.99 -10.13 -5.39
N ASN A 965 -0.23 -9.71 -5.02
CA ASN A 965 -1.26 -9.28 -5.97
C ASN A 965 -0.80 -8.11 -6.86
N ALA A 966 -1.36 -8.05 -8.08
CA ALA A 966 -1.13 -6.94 -9.00
C ALA A 966 -1.46 -5.59 -8.34
N PRO A 967 -0.56 -4.58 -8.41
CA PRO A 967 -0.80 -3.26 -7.85
C PRO A 967 -2.03 -2.62 -8.52
N ARG A 968 -2.81 -1.84 -7.77
CA ARG A 968 -3.96 -1.11 -8.31
C ARG A 968 -3.48 -0.16 -9.41
N GLN A 969 -4.12 -0.21 -10.58
CA GLN A 969 -3.89 0.79 -11.62
C GLN A 969 -4.48 2.11 -11.11
N ARG A 970 -3.63 3.12 -10.89
CA ARG A 970 -4.09 4.50 -10.67
C ARG A 970 -4.50 5.03 -12.03
N GLU A 971 -5.76 5.46 -12.15
CA GLU A 971 -6.20 6.24 -13.31
C GLU A 971 -5.48 7.59 -13.24
N GLY A 972 -4.77 7.92 -14.30
CA GLY A 972 -4.06 9.17 -14.50
C GLY A 972 -4.37 9.70 -15.89
#